data_AF-A0A958UNE6-F1
#
_entry.id   AF-A0A958UNE6-F1
#
_cell.length_a   1.000
_cell.length_b   1.000
_cell.length_c   1.000
_cell.angle_alpha   90.00
_cell.angle_beta   90.00
_cell.angle_gamma   90.00
#
_symmetry.space_group_name_H-M   'P 1'
#
loop_
_entity.id
_entity.type
_entity.pdbx_description
1 polymer ?
#
loop_
_entity_poly.entity_id
_entity_poly.type
_entity_poly.pdbx_seq_one_letter_code
_entity_poly.pdbx_strand_id
1 'polypeptide(L)'
;MNKLFLSALCLATAVVFSQQPATPATSVASSIQQKTQLVQASPVKNLPFKNIGPNIMSGRVVGFAVNPNNSTEFYVGYASGGLWYTNNNGTSFTPVLDNSPTQNVGCVAVDWQNGTIWVGTGEVNASRSSYAGIGLLKSEDKGKTWQHMGLTDSHHISSILINPSNPKEVIVGVVGHLYSPNDERGVFKTTDGGKTWNKTLFINNQTGIIEISTNPKNFNTMYATAWDKDRKAWNFEGSGEGSGVYKSTDAGSTWTKVSTENSGLPIGKGMGRMGTAVVDDNTVYLIVDNQNHRKEDAKKEKTDMLNKDDFKKMDVAAFLALDDKKLNQFLKTNGFQEKYHSENVKQMVRVGTVKPEDLAKYLEDANSALFDTPVICAEVYKSTDGGKTWQKTHQGFLDDLYYSYGYYFGKIHVDPNDASKIYVYGVPILKSADGGKTFETIDADNVHGDHHALWIDPKMPGHLIDGNDGGVNISYDDGKTWIKNNAPAVGQFYAVNIDNEKNYNVYGGLQDNGVWVGPHDYEASPGWQQEGKYPYEFIFGGDGMQVQIDSRDSKIVYTGFQFGNYYRLNRNGAEPVYIQPKHELGDSPYRFNWQTPILLSPHNQDILYLGGNKLMRSMNQGDDWAAISDDLTQGGKPGNVAYGTLTSISESPFQFGLLYTGSDDGLVYVSKDGGGNWTKISDNFPKDLWVSRVIASSHKKERVYVTLNGYRWDDFKPYVYVSENYGATWKDISSNLPTSSVNVIKEDP
;
A
#
# COMPACT_ATOMS: atom_id res chain seq x y z
N MET A 1 -28.37 -65.91 27.54
CA MET A 1 -28.26 -65.51 26.12
C MET A 1 -27.78 -64.07 26.08
N ASN A 2 -26.57 -63.89 25.54
CA ASN A 2 -25.82 -62.64 25.47
C ASN A 2 -26.54 -61.57 24.64
N LYS A 3 -26.56 -60.31 25.10
CA LYS A 3 -26.74 -59.14 24.25
C LYS A 3 -25.56 -58.20 24.46
N LEU A 4 -24.67 -58.17 23.46
CA LEU A 4 -23.60 -57.18 23.31
C LEU A 4 -24.23 -55.79 23.16
N PHE A 5 -23.72 -54.81 23.91
CA PHE A 5 -23.81 -53.39 23.58
C PHE A 5 -22.62 -53.04 22.68
N LEU A 6 -22.89 -52.59 21.47
CA LEU A 6 -21.89 -51.96 20.60
C LEU A 6 -22.05 -50.44 20.73
N SER A 7 -21.07 -49.79 21.32
CA SER A 7 -20.95 -48.33 21.33
C SER A 7 -20.22 -47.90 20.06
N ALA A 8 -20.91 -47.25 19.12
CA ALA A 8 -20.29 -46.61 17.97
C ALA A 8 -19.77 -45.22 18.39
N LEU A 9 -18.44 -45.07 18.40
CA LEU A 9 -17.77 -43.78 18.62
C LEU A 9 -17.70 -43.03 17.28
N CYS A 10 -18.54 -42.01 17.10
CA CYS A 10 -18.38 -41.06 16.00
C CYS A 10 -17.26 -40.06 16.36
N LEU A 11 -16.04 -40.29 15.86
CA LEU A 11 -15.03 -39.23 15.79
C LEU A 11 -15.41 -38.26 14.67
N ALA A 12 -16.00 -37.13 15.03
CA ALA A 12 -16.03 -35.97 14.15
C ALA A 12 -14.64 -35.32 14.16
N THR A 13 -13.85 -35.58 13.12
CA THR A 13 -12.63 -34.81 12.87
C THR A 13 -13.03 -33.41 12.42
N ALA A 14 -13.02 -32.44 13.34
CA ALA A 14 -13.03 -31.04 12.97
C ALA A 14 -11.72 -30.75 12.21
N VAL A 15 -11.83 -30.55 10.89
CA VAL A 15 -10.73 -30.02 10.10
C VAL A 15 -10.59 -28.54 10.50
N VAL A 16 -9.70 -28.27 11.46
CA VAL A 16 -9.32 -26.91 11.80
C VAL A 16 -8.42 -26.43 10.66
N PHE A 17 -8.95 -25.54 9.82
CA PHE A 17 -8.12 -24.82 8.85
C PHE A 17 -7.21 -23.86 9.64
N SER A 18 -5.96 -24.27 9.84
CA SER A 18 -4.94 -23.39 10.44
C SER A 18 -4.55 -22.32 9.45
N GLN A 19 -4.48 -21.07 9.92
CA GLN A 19 -3.83 -19.97 9.21
C GLN A 19 -2.40 -20.37 8.81
N GLN A 20 -1.91 -19.87 7.67
CA GLN A 20 -0.52 -20.04 7.27
C GLN A 20 0.39 -19.41 8.35
N PRO A 21 1.38 -20.16 8.87
CA PRO A 21 2.25 -19.64 9.92
C PRO A 21 3.17 -18.54 9.39
N ALA A 22 3.35 -17.48 10.18
CA ALA A 22 4.33 -16.45 9.89
C ALA A 22 5.76 -17.05 9.88
N THR A 23 6.64 -16.45 9.09
CA THR A 23 8.05 -16.86 9.04
C THR A 23 8.75 -16.56 10.37
N PRO A 24 9.37 -17.55 11.03
CA PRO A 24 10.09 -17.31 12.27
C PRO A 24 11.31 -16.40 12.09
N ALA A 25 11.57 -15.51 13.05
CA ALA A 25 12.76 -14.67 13.09
C ALA A 25 14.10 -15.41 12.87
N THR A 26 14.23 -16.65 13.35
CA THR A 26 15.44 -17.48 13.11
C THR A 26 15.66 -17.83 11.64
N SER A 27 14.57 -18.00 10.88
CA SER A 27 14.62 -18.23 9.43
C SER A 27 15.01 -16.96 8.68
N VAL A 28 14.52 -15.79 9.12
CA VAL A 28 14.92 -14.49 8.57
C VAL A 28 16.42 -14.25 8.81
N ALA A 29 16.92 -14.46 10.04
CA ALA A 29 18.32 -14.29 10.38
C ALA A 29 19.25 -15.22 9.55
N SER A 30 18.86 -16.48 9.38
CA SER A 30 19.62 -17.45 8.56
C SER A 30 19.59 -17.06 7.07
N SER A 31 18.45 -16.59 6.58
CA SER A 31 18.27 -16.12 5.20
C SER A 31 19.16 -14.93 4.85
N ILE A 32 19.34 -13.98 5.77
CA ILE A 32 20.24 -12.84 5.58
C ILE A 32 21.67 -13.32 5.30
N GLN A 33 22.15 -14.28 6.07
CA GLN A 33 23.49 -14.86 5.88
C GLN A 33 23.60 -15.61 4.54
N GLN A 34 22.57 -16.41 4.20
CA GLN A 34 22.50 -17.12 2.92
C GLN A 34 22.51 -16.16 1.74
N LYS A 35 21.74 -15.06 1.79
CA LYS A 35 21.71 -14.02 0.75
C LYS A 35 23.10 -13.43 0.52
N THR A 36 23.83 -13.10 1.58
CA THR A 36 25.21 -12.60 1.46
C THR A 36 26.12 -13.60 0.75
N GLN A 37 26.05 -14.88 1.11
CA GLN A 37 26.84 -15.94 0.46
C GLN A 37 26.49 -16.10 -1.02
N LEU A 38 25.20 -16.09 -1.37
CA LEU A 38 24.73 -16.20 -2.75
C LEU A 38 25.17 -15.02 -3.61
N VAL A 39 25.11 -13.79 -3.09
CA VAL A 39 25.62 -12.60 -3.79
C VAL A 39 27.12 -12.74 -4.08
N GLN A 40 27.92 -13.21 -3.11
CA GLN A 40 29.37 -13.39 -3.29
C GLN A 40 29.72 -14.54 -4.25
N ALA A 41 28.89 -15.58 -4.30
CA ALA A 41 29.06 -16.73 -5.19
C ALA A 41 28.46 -16.52 -6.60
N SER A 42 27.66 -15.45 -6.80
CA SER A 42 26.94 -15.23 -8.04
C SER A 42 27.89 -15.09 -9.24
N PRO A 43 27.62 -15.79 -10.36
CA PRO A 43 28.43 -15.68 -11.58
C PRO A 43 28.33 -14.29 -12.22
N VAL A 44 27.29 -13.52 -11.89
CA VAL A 44 27.02 -12.17 -12.41
C VAL A 44 27.32 -11.06 -11.41
N LYS A 45 27.99 -11.34 -10.29
CA LYS A 45 28.27 -10.34 -9.23
C LYS A 45 29.05 -9.11 -9.68
N ASN A 46 29.75 -9.21 -10.81
CA ASN A 46 30.55 -8.13 -11.40
C ASN A 46 29.80 -7.37 -12.52
N LEU A 47 28.53 -7.73 -12.81
CA LEU A 47 27.71 -6.98 -13.75
C LEU A 47 27.08 -5.78 -13.01
N PRO A 48 27.41 -4.53 -13.38
CA PRO A 48 26.82 -3.37 -12.74
C PRO A 48 25.37 -3.20 -13.20
N PHE A 49 24.48 -2.88 -12.26
CA PHE A 49 23.15 -2.36 -12.59
C PHE A 49 23.27 -0.89 -12.99
N LYS A 50 22.56 -0.50 -14.04
CA LYS A 50 22.50 0.88 -14.52
C LYS A 50 21.08 1.40 -14.33
N ASN A 51 20.96 2.56 -13.69
CA ASN A 51 19.70 3.26 -13.57
C ASN A 51 19.40 3.98 -14.88
N ILE A 52 18.31 3.59 -15.54
CA ILE A 52 17.84 4.20 -16.79
C ILE A 52 16.66 5.14 -16.55
N GLY A 53 16.33 5.49 -15.31
CA GLY A 53 15.21 6.37 -14.97
C GLY A 53 13.83 5.69 -14.98
N PRO A 54 12.76 6.48 -14.86
CA PRO A 54 12.74 7.93 -14.61
C PRO A 54 13.18 8.27 -13.17
N ASN A 55 13.58 9.52 -12.95
CA ASN A 55 14.17 10.05 -11.72
C ASN A 55 13.65 11.46 -11.36
N ILE A 56 12.45 11.83 -11.84
CA ILE A 56 11.81 13.12 -11.55
C ILE A 56 10.70 13.00 -10.49
N MET A 57 10.18 11.80 -10.30
CA MET A 57 9.32 11.41 -9.20
C MET A 57 10.11 10.56 -8.23
N SER A 58 9.95 10.85 -6.95
CA SER A 58 10.52 10.05 -5.88
C SER A 58 9.47 9.03 -5.43
N GLY A 59 9.50 8.62 -4.18
CA GLY A 59 8.51 7.73 -3.59
C GLY A 59 8.23 8.15 -2.16
N ARG A 60 7.39 7.37 -1.50
CA ARG A 60 6.92 7.63 -0.15
C ARG A 60 8.04 7.74 0.88
N VAL A 61 8.21 8.96 1.37
CA VAL A 61 9.08 9.31 2.49
C VAL A 61 8.45 8.83 3.79
N VAL A 62 9.22 8.21 4.67
CA VAL A 62 8.74 7.73 5.99
C VAL A 62 9.36 8.49 7.16
N GLY A 63 10.40 9.29 6.92
CA GLY A 63 11.02 10.08 7.97
C GLY A 63 12.31 10.78 7.55
N PHE A 64 12.66 11.78 8.34
CA PHE A 64 13.89 12.55 8.20
C PHE A 64 14.73 12.46 9.48
N ALA A 65 16.04 12.50 9.30
CA ALA A 65 16.96 12.90 10.36
C ALA A 65 17.74 14.12 9.85
N VAL A 66 17.46 15.30 10.39
CA VAL A 66 18.08 16.57 9.98
C VAL A 66 19.13 16.98 10.99
N ASN A 67 20.28 17.49 10.53
CA ASN A 67 21.35 17.94 11.42
C ASN A 67 20.90 19.21 12.16
N PRO A 68 20.79 19.17 13.52
CA PRO A 68 20.30 20.30 14.29
C PRO A 68 21.22 21.54 14.23
N ASN A 69 22.47 21.37 13.77
CA ASN A 69 23.44 22.46 13.62
C ASN A 69 23.61 22.93 12.17
N ASN A 70 23.08 22.19 11.20
CA ASN A 70 23.14 22.54 9.79
C ASN A 70 21.95 21.91 9.04
N SER A 71 20.86 22.66 8.87
CA SER A 71 19.64 22.14 8.26
C SER A 71 19.75 21.79 6.76
N THR A 72 20.87 22.12 6.11
CA THR A 72 21.18 21.68 4.74
C THR A 72 21.68 20.23 4.67
N GLU A 73 22.04 19.64 5.81
CA GLU A 73 22.51 18.26 5.93
C GLU A 73 21.46 17.38 6.60
N PHE A 74 20.99 16.35 5.89
CA PHE A 74 19.98 15.44 6.41
C PHE A 74 20.00 14.08 5.72
N TYR A 75 19.39 13.11 6.39
CA TYR A 75 19.01 11.82 5.83
C TYR A 75 17.51 11.78 5.60
N VAL A 76 17.10 11.12 4.52
CA VAL A 76 15.70 10.82 4.19
C VAL A 76 15.54 9.31 4.00
N GLY A 77 14.55 8.74 4.71
CA GLY A 77 14.17 7.34 4.58
C GLY A 77 12.94 7.19 3.70
N TYR A 78 12.95 6.21 2.81
CA TYR A 78 11.82 5.84 1.95
C TYR A 78 11.29 4.46 2.29
N ALA A 79 9.97 4.26 2.23
CA ALA A 79 9.29 3.02 2.60
C ALA A 79 9.90 1.77 1.96
N SER A 80 10.24 1.86 0.67
CA SER A 80 10.85 0.79 -0.13
C SER A 80 12.04 1.25 -0.99
N GLY A 81 12.54 2.47 -0.74
CA GLY A 81 13.63 3.11 -1.49
C GLY A 81 14.93 3.28 -0.71
N GLY A 82 15.01 2.75 0.52
CA GLY A 82 16.20 2.83 1.36
C GLY A 82 16.42 4.19 2.03
N LEU A 83 17.65 4.40 2.51
CA LEU A 83 18.06 5.63 3.19
C LEU A 83 19.02 6.42 2.29
N TRP A 84 18.81 7.73 2.19
CA TRP A 84 19.59 8.63 1.35
C TRP A 84 20.12 9.81 2.17
N TYR A 85 21.31 10.28 1.82
CA TYR A 85 22.01 11.38 2.48
C TYR A 85 22.21 12.57 1.55
N THR A 86 22.04 13.78 2.08
CA THR A 86 22.39 15.05 1.45
C THR A 86 23.14 15.94 2.43
N ASN A 87 24.06 16.75 1.90
CA ASN A 87 24.71 17.85 2.61
C ASN A 87 24.60 19.19 1.86
N ASN A 88 23.74 19.25 0.84
CA ASN A 88 23.54 20.42 -0.02
C ASN A 88 22.05 20.72 -0.22
N ASN A 89 21.28 20.54 0.86
CA ASN A 89 19.86 20.91 0.92
C ASN A 89 18.99 20.21 -0.14
N GLY A 90 19.30 18.94 -0.44
CA GLY A 90 18.53 18.10 -1.36
C GLY A 90 18.76 18.38 -2.85
N THR A 91 19.78 19.16 -3.19
CA THR A 91 20.21 19.32 -4.60
C THR A 91 20.70 17.99 -5.18
N SER A 92 21.38 17.18 -4.35
CA SER A 92 21.79 15.83 -4.70
C SER A 92 21.72 14.91 -3.50
N PHE A 93 21.48 13.62 -3.73
CA PHE A 93 21.46 12.62 -2.68
C PHE A 93 22.39 11.45 -3.01
N THR A 94 22.93 10.83 -1.97
CA THR A 94 23.72 9.59 -2.06
C THR A 94 22.98 8.47 -1.32
N PRO A 95 22.75 7.29 -1.93
CA PRO A 95 22.16 6.17 -1.23
C PRO A 95 23.15 5.61 -0.20
N VAL A 96 22.67 5.31 1.01
CA VAL A 96 23.51 4.79 2.11
C VAL A 96 23.03 3.45 2.66
N LEU A 97 21.96 2.88 2.09
CA LEU A 97 21.38 1.59 2.52
C LEU A 97 21.51 0.47 1.46
N ASP A 98 22.06 0.75 0.27
CA ASP A 98 22.20 -0.23 -0.83
C ASP A 98 23.06 -1.45 -0.46
N ASN A 99 23.97 -1.28 0.49
CA ASN A 99 24.85 -2.30 1.05
C ASN A 99 24.21 -3.08 2.22
N SER A 100 22.97 -2.77 2.60
CA SER A 100 22.26 -3.40 3.71
C SER A 100 21.43 -4.61 3.25
N PRO A 101 21.04 -5.54 4.15
CA PRO A 101 20.25 -6.70 3.77
C PRO A 101 18.83 -6.39 3.28
N THR A 102 18.31 -5.19 3.58
CA THR A 102 16.97 -4.70 3.20
C THR A 102 17.01 -3.24 2.76
N GLN A 103 16.01 -2.83 1.98
CA GLN A 103 15.77 -1.42 1.61
C GLN A 103 14.52 -0.84 2.30
N ASN A 104 13.81 -1.65 3.10
CA ASN A 104 12.54 -1.25 3.70
C ASN A 104 12.82 -0.43 4.97
N VAL A 105 12.43 0.83 4.96
CA VAL A 105 12.63 1.76 6.08
C VAL A 105 11.29 2.09 6.73
N GLY A 106 11.26 2.07 8.06
CA GLY A 106 10.15 2.54 8.88
C GLY A 106 10.46 3.87 9.56
N CYS A 107 11.69 4.05 10.06
CA CYS A 107 12.15 5.31 10.61
C CYS A 107 13.69 5.40 10.64
N VAL A 108 14.22 6.61 10.85
CA VAL A 108 15.66 6.88 10.99
C VAL A 108 15.92 7.81 12.16
N ALA A 109 17.00 7.56 12.90
CA ALA A 109 17.51 8.45 13.94
C ALA A 109 19.03 8.56 13.84
N VAL A 110 19.57 9.76 14.04
CA VAL A 110 21.02 10.02 13.90
C VAL A 110 21.53 10.73 15.14
N ASP A 111 22.58 10.16 15.72
CA ASP A 111 23.45 10.87 16.65
C ASP A 111 24.50 11.62 15.83
N TRP A 112 24.22 12.89 15.56
CA TRP A 112 25.07 13.76 14.74
C TRP A 112 26.42 14.05 15.37
N GLN A 113 26.55 13.96 16.70
CA GLN A 113 27.81 14.19 17.39
C GLN A 113 28.79 13.05 17.15
N ASN A 114 28.31 11.81 17.22
CA ASN A 114 29.14 10.61 17.03
C ASN A 114 29.09 10.05 15.60
N GLY A 115 28.22 10.57 14.73
CA GLY A 115 28.03 10.08 13.36
C GLY A 115 27.39 8.69 13.29
N THR A 116 26.67 8.29 14.35
CA THR A 116 25.97 7.00 14.42
C THR A 116 24.57 7.13 13.84
N ILE A 117 24.18 6.20 12.98
CA ILE A 117 22.86 6.13 12.35
C ILE A 117 22.14 4.88 12.86
N TRP A 118 20.88 5.03 13.22
CA TRP A 118 19.96 3.95 13.49
C TRP A 118 18.82 3.96 12.47
N VAL A 119 18.50 2.79 11.93
CA VAL A 119 17.39 2.59 11.00
C VAL A 119 16.46 1.53 11.59
N GLY A 120 15.22 1.93 11.80
CA GLY A 120 14.12 1.01 12.06
C GLY A 120 13.60 0.54 10.72
N THR A 121 13.64 -0.77 10.48
CA THR A 121 13.22 -1.31 9.17
C THR A 121 11.73 -1.66 9.16
N GLY A 122 11.14 -1.62 7.96
CA GLY A 122 9.74 -1.96 7.70
C GLY A 122 8.75 -0.80 7.87
N GLU A 123 7.98 -0.51 6.83
CA GLU A 123 7.07 0.64 6.77
C GLU A 123 5.84 0.45 7.67
N VAL A 124 5.42 1.49 8.38
CA VAL A 124 4.35 1.39 9.39
C VAL A 124 2.94 1.75 8.92
N ASN A 125 2.75 2.11 7.64
CA ASN A 125 1.48 2.62 7.12
C ASN A 125 0.38 1.55 6.95
N ALA A 126 0.71 0.26 7.11
CA ALA A 126 -0.21 -0.87 7.01
C ALA A 126 -1.01 -0.96 5.68
N SER A 127 -0.46 -0.39 4.61
CA SER A 127 -0.98 -0.56 3.26
C SER A 127 -0.74 -1.98 2.74
N ARG A 128 -1.46 -2.36 1.68
CA ARG A 128 -1.17 -3.59 0.91
C ARG A 128 0.26 -3.62 0.38
N SER A 129 0.90 -2.46 0.21
CA SER A 129 2.28 -2.29 -0.24
C SER A 129 3.30 -1.99 0.88
N SER A 130 2.95 -2.21 2.16
CA SER A 130 3.83 -1.92 3.32
C SER A 130 4.70 -3.10 3.75
N TYR A 131 5.89 -3.24 3.16
CA TYR A 131 6.75 -4.41 3.38
C TYR A 131 7.39 -4.50 4.77
N ALA A 132 7.51 -5.73 5.27
CA ALA A 132 8.19 -6.03 6.51
C ALA A 132 9.70 -5.73 6.42
N GLY A 133 10.24 -5.27 7.54
CA GLY A 133 11.65 -5.12 7.83
C GLY A 133 12.25 -6.37 8.46
N ILE A 134 13.49 -6.21 8.92
CA ILE A 134 14.29 -7.26 9.55
C ILE A 134 14.71 -6.86 10.98
N GLY A 135 14.13 -5.81 11.57
CA GLY A 135 14.52 -5.28 12.88
C GLY A 135 15.34 -4.00 12.81
N LEU A 136 16.27 -3.81 13.74
CA LEU A 136 17.10 -2.60 13.82
C LEU A 136 18.43 -2.77 13.07
N LEU A 137 18.80 -1.74 12.32
CA LEU A 137 20.13 -1.59 11.74
C LEU A 137 20.85 -0.40 12.38
N LYS A 138 22.15 -0.54 12.63
CA LYS A 138 23.01 0.52 13.13
C LYS A 138 24.25 0.64 12.27
N SER A 139 24.66 1.88 12.00
CA SER A 139 25.93 2.21 11.36
C SER A 139 26.72 3.18 12.24
N GLU A 140 28.01 2.91 12.39
CA GLU A 140 28.96 3.76 13.12
C GLU A 140 29.94 4.49 12.18
N ASP A 141 29.78 4.33 10.86
CA ASP A 141 30.65 4.86 9.82
C ASP A 141 29.88 5.65 8.75
N LYS A 142 28.74 6.22 9.16
CA LYS A 142 27.85 7.05 8.33
C LYS A 142 27.25 6.29 7.13
N GLY A 143 26.86 5.03 7.33
CA GLY A 143 26.14 4.19 6.36
C GLY A 143 27.03 3.33 5.46
N LYS A 144 28.35 3.31 5.67
CA LYS A 144 29.26 2.46 4.87
C LYS A 144 29.17 0.99 5.25
N THR A 145 28.85 0.70 6.50
CA THR A 145 28.55 -0.65 7.00
C THR A 145 27.37 -0.63 7.97
N TRP A 146 26.65 -1.76 8.02
CA TRP A 146 25.45 -1.92 8.84
C TRP A 146 25.55 -3.16 9.72
N GLN A 147 25.19 -3.00 10.99
CA GLN A 147 25.09 -4.05 11.97
C GLN A 147 23.61 -4.28 12.32
N HIS A 148 23.20 -5.53 12.39
CA HIS A 148 21.88 -5.89 12.90
C HIS A 148 21.87 -5.84 14.42
N MET A 149 20.91 -5.12 15.01
CA MET A 149 20.86 -4.82 16.44
C MET A 149 19.72 -5.52 17.18
N GLY A 150 19.19 -6.62 16.63
CA GLY A 150 18.08 -7.38 17.23
C GLY A 150 16.70 -6.88 16.78
N LEU A 151 15.68 -7.33 17.51
CA LEU A 151 14.26 -7.14 17.19
C LEU A 151 13.89 -7.69 15.80
N THR A 152 14.36 -8.90 15.47
CA THR A 152 14.20 -9.48 14.12
C THR A 152 12.74 -9.83 13.78
N ASP A 153 11.91 -10.10 14.79
CA ASP A 153 10.48 -10.43 14.67
C ASP A 153 9.59 -9.18 14.73
N SER A 154 10.19 -7.98 14.79
CA SER A 154 9.45 -6.72 14.96
C SER A 154 8.61 -6.36 13.74
N HIS A 155 9.05 -6.78 12.55
CA HIS A 155 8.58 -6.44 11.20
C HIS A 155 8.53 -4.94 10.89
N HIS A 156 7.91 -4.11 11.73
CA HIS A 156 7.65 -2.71 11.47
C HIS A 156 8.05 -1.87 12.69
N ILE A 157 9.06 -1.02 12.52
CA ILE A 157 9.59 -0.13 13.57
C ILE A 157 9.18 1.31 13.27
N SER A 158 8.47 1.94 14.20
CA SER A 158 7.84 3.25 14.01
C SER A 158 8.64 4.42 14.52
N SER A 159 9.48 4.21 15.53
CA SER A 159 10.16 5.32 16.22
C SER A 159 11.46 4.83 16.84
N ILE A 160 12.50 5.66 16.75
CA ILE A 160 13.78 5.48 17.45
C ILE A 160 14.13 6.82 18.08
N LEU A 161 14.26 6.84 19.40
CA LEU A 161 14.64 8.02 20.17
C LEU A 161 15.96 7.75 20.88
N ILE A 162 16.97 8.55 20.55
CA ILE A 162 18.31 8.48 21.14
C ILE A 162 18.38 9.53 22.26
N ASN A 163 18.77 9.15 23.47
CA ASN A 163 18.94 10.12 24.55
C ASN A 163 20.09 11.10 24.20
N PRO A 164 19.82 12.42 24.10
CA PRO A 164 20.85 13.41 23.76
C PRO A 164 22.02 13.49 24.75
N SER A 165 21.79 13.09 26.00
CA SER A 165 22.82 13.10 27.06
C SER A 165 23.54 11.74 27.21
N ASN A 166 22.99 10.67 26.64
CA ASN A 166 23.56 9.33 26.70
C ASN A 166 23.17 8.51 25.47
N PRO A 167 23.95 8.54 24.38
CA PRO A 167 23.62 7.83 23.13
C PRO A 167 23.51 6.30 23.23
N LYS A 168 23.87 5.70 24.39
CA LYS A 168 23.65 4.27 24.66
C LYS A 168 22.23 3.95 25.13
N GLU A 169 21.50 4.96 25.60
CA GLU A 169 20.10 4.86 25.96
C GLU A 169 19.23 5.19 24.73
N VAL A 170 18.53 4.17 24.23
CA VAL A 170 17.69 4.26 23.04
C VAL A 170 16.33 3.64 23.34
N ILE A 171 15.27 4.31 22.91
CA ILE A 171 13.88 3.87 23.03
C ILE A 171 13.34 3.61 21.62
N VAL A 172 12.66 2.48 21.44
CA VAL A 172 12.17 2.01 20.14
C VAL A 172 10.69 1.67 20.23
N GLY A 173 9.90 2.25 19.34
CA GLY A 173 8.50 1.91 19.12
C GLY A 173 8.36 0.84 18.06
N VAL A 174 7.65 -0.24 18.38
CA VAL A 174 7.45 -1.39 17.49
C VAL A 174 5.97 -1.65 17.29
N VAL A 175 5.57 -1.69 16.02
CA VAL A 175 4.20 -1.96 15.58
C VAL A 175 3.90 -3.46 15.57
N GLY A 176 4.89 -4.29 15.27
CA GLY A 176 4.72 -5.74 15.12
C GLY A 176 4.25 -6.12 13.72
N HIS A 177 3.98 -7.41 13.54
CA HIS A 177 3.47 -8.00 12.30
C HIS A 177 2.23 -7.30 11.75
N LEU A 178 2.10 -7.30 10.41
CA LEU A 178 0.98 -6.67 9.71
C LEU A 178 -0.20 -7.64 9.53
N TYR A 179 0.05 -8.87 9.09
CA TYR A 179 -1.00 -9.83 8.70
C TYR A 179 -1.29 -10.91 9.75
N SER A 180 -0.43 -11.03 10.76
CA SER A 180 -0.50 -12.00 11.84
C SER A 180 -0.25 -11.36 13.21
N PRO A 181 -0.71 -11.99 14.31
CA PRO A 181 -0.32 -11.57 15.65
C PRO A 181 1.14 -11.92 15.94
N ASN A 182 1.83 -11.12 16.75
CA ASN A 182 3.15 -11.45 17.29
C ASN A 182 3.43 -10.73 18.61
N ASP A 183 4.35 -11.28 19.41
CA ASP A 183 4.69 -10.74 20.73
C ASP A 183 5.79 -9.67 20.68
N GLU A 184 6.63 -9.63 19.63
CA GLU A 184 7.69 -8.62 19.47
C GLU A 184 7.12 -7.29 18.95
N ARG A 185 6.28 -6.67 19.78
CA ARG A 185 5.69 -5.33 19.61
C ARG A 185 5.63 -4.60 20.93
N GLY A 186 5.41 -3.29 20.90
CA GLY A 186 5.43 -2.45 22.11
C GLY A 186 6.54 -1.42 22.12
N VAL A 187 6.95 -1.00 23.32
CA VAL A 187 8.14 -0.17 23.52
C VAL A 187 9.29 -1.04 23.99
N PHE A 188 10.45 -0.88 23.35
CA PHE A 188 11.70 -1.51 23.74
C PHE A 188 12.72 -0.44 24.12
N LYS A 189 13.49 -0.72 25.18
CA LYS A 189 14.53 0.17 25.69
C LYS A 189 15.85 -0.57 25.83
N THR A 190 16.92 0.06 25.39
CA THR A 190 18.31 -0.32 25.67
C THR A 190 19.00 0.76 26.50
N THR A 191 19.99 0.38 27.31
CA THR A 191 20.92 1.31 27.99
C THR A 191 22.39 0.98 27.70
N ASP A 192 22.66 -0.03 26.87
CA ASP A 192 24.00 -0.52 26.54
C ASP A 192 24.37 -0.35 25.05
N GLY A 193 23.63 0.51 24.34
CA GLY A 193 23.83 0.77 22.92
C GLY A 193 23.26 -0.29 21.98
N GLY A 194 22.24 -1.04 22.42
CA GLY A 194 21.47 -2.01 21.63
C GLY A 194 21.98 -3.44 21.70
N LYS A 195 22.83 -3.77 22.69
CA LYS A 195 23.28 -5.14 22.93
C LYS A 195 22.17 -5.95 23.60
N THR A 196 21.37 -5.31 24.45
CA THR A 196 20.20 -5.91 25.10
C THR A 196 18.99 -4.99 25.04
N TRP A 197 17.80 -5.59 24.95
CA TRP A 197 16.52 -4.88 24.84
C TRP A 197 15.56 -5.32 25.93
N ASN A 198 15.01 -4.35 26.67
CA ASN A 198 13.94 -4.56 27.64
C ASN A 198 12.61 -4.09 27.03
N LYS A 199 11.60 -4.97 27.00
CA LYS A 199 10.23 -4.59 26.62
C LYS A 199 9.57 -3.87 27.80
N THR A 200 9.31 -2.58 27.67
CA THR A 200 8.82 -1.73 28.78
C THR A 200 7.33 -1.36 28.66
N LEU A 201 6.73 -1.53 27.48
CA LEU A 201 5.29 -1.43 27.26
C LEU A 201 4.84 -2.53 26.32
N PHE A 202 3.80 -3.27 26.71
CA PHE A 202 3.14 -4.29 25.89
C PHE A 202 1.64 -4.22 26.16
N ILE A 203 0.82 -4.14 25.11
CA ILE A 203 -0.64 -4.07 25.24
C ILE A 203 -1.22 -5.47 25.05
N ASN A 204 -1.01 -6.06 23.87
CA ASN A 204 -1.34 -7.43 23.50
C ASN A 204 -0.56 -7.80 22.22
N ASN A 205 -0.86 -8.93 21.59
CA ASN A 205 -0.17 -9.43 20.39
C ASN A 205 -0.71 -8.89 19.04
N GLN A 206 -1.64 -7.93 19.06
CA GLN A 206 -2.22 -7.27 17.87
C GLN A 206 -2.06 -5.74 17.88
N THR A 207 -1.88 -5.16 19.06
CA THR A 207 -1.71 -3.71 19.27
C THR A 207 -0.24 -3.36 19.41
N GLY A 208 0.27 -2.54 18.51
CA GLY A 208 1.65 -2.06 18.50
C GLY A 208 1.78 -0.58 18.86
N ILE A 209 3.01 -0.06 18.90
CA ILE A 209 3.29 1.36 19.13
C ILE A 209 3.61 2.03 17.80
N ILE A 210 2.77 2.98 17.38
CA ILE A 210 2.89 3.65 16.07
C ILE A 210 3.68 4.96 16.15
N GLU A 211 3.84 5.52 17.35
CA GLU A 211 4.67 6.70 17.56
C GLU A 211 5.15 6.79 19.00
N ILE A 212 6.34 7.34 19.19
CA ILE A 212 6.82 7.84 20.48
C ILE A 212 7.33 9.28 20.28
N SER A 213 6.77 10.21 21.05
CA SER A 213 7.16 11.62 21.05
C SER A 213 7.71 12.02 22.43
N THR A 214 8.73 12.86 22.44
CA THR A 214 9.48 13.27 23.64
C THR A 214 9.33 14.77 23.87
N ASN A 215 9.28 15.20 25.13
CA ASN A 215 9.42 16.62 25.46
C ASN A 215 10.81 17.10 24.98
N PRO A 216 10.89 18.15 24.15
CA PRO A 216 12.15 18.61 23.55
C PRO A 216 13.18 19.11 24.58
N LYS A 217 12.74 19.41 25.81
CA LYS A 217 13.61 19.90 26.92
C LYS A 217 13.80 18.88 28.03
N ASN A 218 13.08 17.75 28.00
CA ASN A 218 13.11 16.76 29.08
C ASN A 218 12.86 15.34 28.52
N PHE A 219 13.94 14.61 28.24
CA PHE A 219 13.88 13.27 27.66
C PHE A 219 13.15 12.24 28.54
N ASN A 220 12.96 12.52 29.85
CA ASN A 220 12.22 11.63 30.73
C ASN A 220 10.71 11.64 30.45
N THR A 221 10.18 12.77 29.99
CA THR A 221 8.75 12.93 29.69
C THR A 221 8.48 12.55 28.24
N MET A 222 7.74 11.46 28.04
CA MET A 222 7.45 10.91 26.72
C MET A 222 6.00 10.45 26.61
N TYR A 223 5.49 10.42 25.39
CA TYR A 223 4.17 9.90 25.05
C TYR A 223 4.31 8.84 23.97
N ALA A 224 3.61 7.72 24.13
CA ALA A 224 3.53 6.64 23.15
C ALA A 224 2.08 6.44 22.74
N THR A 225 1.84 6.33 21.43
CA THR A 225 0.52 6.01 20.89
C THR A 225 0.48 4.54 20.49
N ALA A 226 -0.46 3.80 21.09
CA ALA A 226 -0.76 2.42 20.75
C ALA A 226 -1.82 2.40 19.64
N TRP A 227 -1.63 1.52 18.66
CA TRP A 227 -2.53 1.36 17.52
C TRP A 227 -2.90 -0.12 17.35
N ASP A 228 -4.20 -0.37 17.50
CA ASP A 228 -4.83 -1.67 17.28
C ASP A 228 -5.32 -1.78 15.83
N LYS A 229 -4.95 -2.87 15.16
CA LYS A 229 -5.28 -3.09 13.75
C LYS A 229 -5.26 -4.58 13.40
N ASP A 230 -6.08 -4.96 12.42
CA ASP A 230 -6.05 -6.28 11.80
C ASP A 230 -6.08 -6.14 10.27
N ARG A 231 -5.06 -6.70 9.60
CA ARG A 231 -4.96 -6.75 8.14
C ARG A 231 -5.11 -8.19 7.66
N LYS A 232 -6.00 -8.39 6.70
CA LYS A 232 -6.13 -9.60 5.87
C LYS A 232 -5.95 -9.22 4.40
N ALA A 233 -5.85 -10.22 3.54
CA ALA A 233 -5.79 -9.99 2.09
C ALA A 233 -7.08 -9.33 1.56
N TRP A 234 -8.23 -9.58 2.20
CA TRP A 234 -9.56 -9.11 1.78
C TRP A 234 -10.19 -8.05 2.71
N ASN A 235 -9.55 -7.73 3.85
CA ASN A 235 -10.13 -6.79 4.81
C ASN A 235 -9.05 -6.05 5.61
N PHE A 236 -9.35 -4.83 6.01
CA PHE A 236 -8.54 -4.06 6.94
C PHE A 236 -9.41 -3.36 7.98
N GLU A 237 -9.12 -3.63 9.25
CA GLU A 237 -9.67 -2.92 10.40
C GLU A 237 -8.54 -2.08 11.00
N GLY A 238 -8.61 -0.77 10.81
CA GLY A 238 -7.56 0.20 11.20
C GLY A 238 -7.77 0.83 12.58
N SER A 239 -8.65 0.26 13.41
CA SER A 239 -9.01 0.77 14.72
C SER A 239 -9.35 -0.36 15.68
N GLY A 240 -9.29 -0.13 16.99
CA GLY A 240 -9.60 -1.16 17.97
C GLY A 240 -9.46 -0.73 19.43
N GLU A 241 -9.90 -1.61 20.34
CA GLU A 241 -9.92 -1.39 21.80
C GLU A 241 -8.52 -1.24 22.39
N GLY A 242 -7.50 -1.83 21.75
CA GLY A 242 -6.11 -1.71 22.18
C GLY A 242 -5.51 -0.32 21.95
N SER A 243 -6.10 0.49 21.06
CA SER A 243 -5.60 1.83 20.76
C SER A 243 -5.64 2.73 22.01
N GLY A 244 -4.62 3.57 22.17
CA GLY A 244 -4.59 4.52 23.28
C GLY A 244 -3.30 5.36 23.36
N VAL A 245 -3.27 6.26 24.33
CA VAL A 245 -2.13 7.14 24.60
C VAL A 245 -1.55 6.78 25.97
N TYR A 246 -0.23 6.65 26.04
CA TYR A 246 0.52 6.31 27.25
C TYR A 246 1.57 7.38 27.53
N LYS A 247 1.78 7.72 28.81
CA LYS A 247 2.80 8.67 29.27
C LYS A 247 3.88 7.95 30.08
N SER A 248 5.13 8.32 29.84
CA SER A 248 6.28 8.00 30.69
C SER A 248 6.87 9.28 31.28
N THR A 249 7.42 9.18 32.48
CA THR A 249 8.19 10.24 33.16
C THR A 249 9.57 9.75 33.61
N ASP A 250 10.04 8.63 33.07
CA ASP A 250 11.28 7.95 33.42
C ASP A 250 12.02 7.40 32.19
N ALA A 251 11.94 8.16 31.09
CA ALA A 251 12.57 7.86 29.80
C ALA A 251 12.16 6.48 29.25
N GLY A 252 10.85 6.20 29.28
CA GLY A 252 10.25 5.00 28.71
C GLY A 252 10.51 3.71 29.50
N SER A 253 10.90 3.80 30.78
CA SER A 253 11.10 2.63 31.64
C SER A 253 9.77 2.10 32.17
N THR A 254 8.83 2.99 32.47
CA THR A 254 7.44 2.69 32.84
C THR A 254 6.46 3.59 32.10
N TRP A 255 5.22 3.12 31.95
CA TRP A 255 4.18 3.76 31.15
C TRP A 255 2.82 3.73 31.84
N THR A 256 2.11 4.85 31.84
CA THR A 256 0.73 4.99 32.35
C THR A 256 -0.22 5.33 31.21
N LYS A 257 -1.33 4.59 31.04
CA LYS A 257 -2.37 4.95 30.05
C LYS A 257 -3.05 6.26 30.46
N VAL A 258 -3.08 7.24 29.56
CA VAL A 258 -3.69 8.56 29.80
C VAL A 258 -4.96 8.80 28.98
N SER A 259 -5.21 7.99 27.94
CA SER A 259 -6.49 7.95 27.22
C SER A 259 -7.51 7.08 27.97
N THR A 260 -8.05 7.61 29.07
CA THR A 260 -9.05 6.95 29.92
C THR A 260 -10.47 7.45 29.62
N GLU A 261 -11.50 6.78 30.16
CA GLU A 261 -12.91 7.22 30.06
C GLU A 261 -13.13 8.68 30.50
N ASN A 262 -12.36 9.15 31.50
CA ASN A 262 -12.46 10.51 32.04
C ASN A 262 -11.50 11.50 31.38
N SER A 263 -10.74 11.07 30.37
CA SER A 263 -9.72 11.90 29.74
C SER A 263 -10.28 12.92 28.74
N GLY A 264 -11.52 12.76 28.28
CA GLY A 264 -12.12 13.59 27.23
C GLY A 264 -11.76 13.16 25.79
N LEU A 265 -10.94 12.11 25.63
CA LEU A 265 -10.70 11.46 24.35
C LEU A 265 -11.80 10.44 24.01
N PRO A 266 -12.09 10.20 22.72
CA PRO A 266 -12.84 9.03 22.31
C PRO A 266 -12.09 7.75 22.74
N ILE A 267 -12.86 6.70 22.99
CA ILE A 267 -12.37 5.38 23.39
C ILE A 267 -13.16 4.29 22.65
N GLY A 268 -12.63 3.07 22.65
CA GLY A 268 -13.31 1.90 22.10
C GLY A 268 -12.91 1.56 20.67
N LYS A 269 -13.65 0.64 20.04
CA LYS A 269 -13.37 0.09 18.70
C LYS A 269 -13.13 1.10 17.57
N GLY A 270 -13.71 2.30 17.66
CA GLY A 270 -13.51 3.36 16.66
C GLY A 270 -12.19 4.11 16.77
N MET A 271 -11.32 3.76 17.74
CA MET A 271 -10.04 4.43 17.92
C MET A 271 -8.96 3.89 16.96
N GLY A 272 -8.65 4.68 15.95
CA GLY A 272 -7.62 4.39 14.96
C GLY A 272 -6.23 4.89 15.36
N ARG A 273 -5.40 5.12 14.34
CA ARG A 273 -4.03 5.64 14.49
C ARG A 273 -4.04 7.03 15.13
N MET A 274 -3.03 7.29 15.96
CA MET A 274 -2.85 8.56 16.65
C MET A 274 -1.40 9.05 16.57
N GLY A 275 -1.23 10.37 16.50
CA GLY A 275 0.06 11.05 16.54
C GLY A 275 0.08 12.12 17.62
N THR A 276 1.24 12.41 18.20
CA THR A 276 1.41 13.34 19.32
C THR A 276 2.52 14.36 19.09
N ALA A 277 2.23 15.63 19.40
CA ALA A 277 3.24 16.69 19.44
C ALA A 277 3.37 17.23 20.87
N VAL A 278 4.52 16.95 21.50
CA VAL A 278 4.79 17.34 22.89
C VAL A 278 5.50 18.70 22.91
N VAL A 279 4.89 19.69 23.55
CA VAL A 279 5.44 21.05 23.66
C VAL A 279 6.32 21.17 24.91
N ASP A 280 5.78 20.72 26.04
CA ASP A 280 6.44 20.73 27.35
C ASP A 280 5.82 19.64 28.26
N ASP A 281 6.11 19.66 29.56
CA ASP A 281 5.63 18.62 30.49
C ASP A 281 4.10 18.60 30.70
N ASN A 282 3.43 19.70 30.36
CA ASN A 282 1.99 19.91 30.53
C ASN A 282 1.23 19.98 29.21
N THR A 283 1.82 20.61 28.19
CA THR A 283 1.16 20.89 26.92
C THR A 283 1.50 19.85 25.87
N VAL A 284 0.48 19.16 25.36
CA VAL A 284 0.61 18.16 24.29
C VAL A 284 -0.59 18.24 23.36
N TYR A 285 -0.33 18.13 22.06
CA TYR A 285 -1.34 17.98 21.03
C TYR A 285 -1.43 16.52 20.58
N LEU A 286 -2.63 16.10 20.21
CA LEU A 286 -2.93 14.76 19.71
C LEU A 286 -3.82 14.87 18.47
N ILE A 287 -3.47 14.14 17.43
CA ILE A 287 -4.38 13.88 16.30
C ILE A 287 -4.89 12.44 16.40
N VAL A 288 -6.19 12.25 16.17
CA VAL A 288 -6.88 10.97 16.26
C VAL A 288 -7.55 10.68 14.93
N ASP A 289 -7.33 9.48 14.38
CA ASP A 289 -8.19 8.90 13.35
C ASP A 289 -9.41 8.25 14.03
N ASN A 290 -10.54 8.95 14.04
CA ASN A 290 -11.77 8.49 14.68
C ASN A 290 -12.67 7.78 13.65
N GLN A 291 -12.66 6.45 13.70
CA GLN A 291 -13.41 5.56 12.80
C GLN A 291 -14.85 5.30 13.25
N ASN A 292 -15.33 5.98 14.29
CA ASN A 292 -16.76 5.96 14.63
C ASN A 292 -17.57 6.63 13.52
N HIS A 293 -18.77 6.11 13.24
CA HIS A 293 -19.65 6.69 12.23
C HIS A 293 -20.18 8.06 12.67
N ARG A 294 -20.27 8.98 11.70
CA ARG A 294 -21.00 10.23 11.86
C ARG A 294 -22.47 9.90 12.11
N LYS A 295 -23.12 10.66 13.01
CA LYS A 295 -24.57 10.58 13.15
C LYS A 295 -25.21 11.04 11.85
N GLU A 296 -26.20 10.32 11.33
CA GLU A 296 -26.90 10.72 10.11
C GLU A 296 -27.50 12.13 10.29
N ASP A 297 -27.05 13.08 9.47
CA ASP A 297 -27.70 14.38 9.38
C ASP A 297 -29.05 14.20 8.66
N ALA A 298 -30.15 14.50 9.36
CA ALA A 298 -31.52 14.37 8.87
C ALA A 298 -31.88 15.32 7.69
N LYS A 299 -30.89 15.95 7.04
CA LYS A 299 -31.07 16.96 5.99
C LYS A 299 -30.01 16.84 4.89
N LYS A 300 -30.05 15.79 4.06
CA LYS A 300 -29.65 15.97 2.66
C LYS A 300 -30.83 16.63 1.95
N GLU A 301 -30.64 17.80 1.34
CA GLU A 301 -31.65 18.38 0.45
C GLU A 301 -32.01 17.35 -0.62
N LYS A 302 -33.29 17.01 -0.76
CA LYS A 302 -33.75 16.13 -1.84
C LYS A 302 -33.52 16.85 -3.16
N THR A 303 -32.44 16.50 -3.83
CA THR A 303 -32.22 16.90 -5.22
C THR A 303 -33.27 16.22 -6.11
N ASP A 304 -33.70 16.87 -7.19
CA ASP A 304 -34.69 16.30 -8.12
C ASP A 304 -34.11 15.17 -9.02
N MET A 305 -32.81 14.90 -8.88
CA MET A 305 -32.05 13.85 -9.57
C MET A 305 -32.00 12.56 -8.75
N LEU A 306 -32.17 11.43 -9.44
CA LEU A 306 -31.98 10.10 -8.86
C LEU A 306 -30.49 9.86 -8.55
N ASN A 307 -30.22 9.23 -7.42
CA ASN A 307 -28.90 8.75 -7.04
C ASN A 307 -28.92 7.23 -6.82
N LYS A 308 -27.74 6.63 -6.70
CA LYS A 308 -27.56 5.17 -6.54
C LYS A 308 -28.30 4.61 -5.32
N ASP A 309 -28.30 5.32 -4.19
CA ASP A 309 -28.90 4.85 -2.95
C ASP A 309 -30.44 4.82 -2.99
N ASP A 310 -31.06 5.63 -3.86
CA ASP A 310 -32.51 5.61 -4.06
C ASP A 310 -33.00 4.22 -4.46
N PHE A 311 -32.22 3.49 -5.26
CA PHE A 311 -32.58 2.17 -5.77
C PHE A 311 -32.39 1.03 -4.76
N LYS A 312 -31.53 1.19 -3.75
CA LYS A 312 -31.22 0.13 -2.76
C LYS A 312 -32.42 -0.32 -1.95
N LYS A 313 -33.37 0.59 -1.72
CA LYS A 313 -34.60 0.32 -0.93
C LYS A 313 -35.88 0.50 -1.75
N MET A 314 -35.77 0.74 -3.05
CA MET A 314 -36.91 0.99 -3.93
C MET A 314 -37.64 -0.33 -4.24
N ASP A 315 -38.95 -0.35 -4.04
CA ASP A 315 -39.77 -1.48 -4.48
C ASP A 315 -40.06 -1.41 -5.99
N VAL A 316 -40.55 -2.54 -6.53
CA VAL A 316 -40.84 -2.67 -7.97
C VAL A 316 -41.90 -1.66 -8.43
N ALA A 317 -42.93 -1.38 -7.63
CA ALA A 317 -44.00 -0.48 -8.02
C ALA A 317 -43.50 0.97 -8.14
N ALA A 318 -42.72 1.41 -7.14
CA ALA A 318 -42.06 2.71 -7.14
C ALA A 318 -41.09 2.86 -8.31
N PHE A 319 -40.30 1.81 -8.61
CA PHE A 319 -39.38 1.82 -9.75
C PHE A 319 -40.12 1.97 -11.09
N LEU A 320 -41.19 1.19 -11.30
CA LEU A 320 -41.95 1.25 -12.55
C LEU A 320 -42.68 2.59 -12.74
N ALA A 321 -42.98 3.29 -11.63
CA ALA A 321 -43.58 4.62 -11.63
C ALA A 321 -42.57 5.78 -11.84
N LEU A 322 -41.25 5.51 -11.87
CA LEU A 322 -40.24 6.54 -12.13
C LEU A 322 -40.48 7.25 -13.47
N ASP A 323 -40.15 8.54 -13.54
CA ASP A 323 -40.15 9.25 -14.81
C ASP A 323 -39.04 8.69 -15.74
N ASP A 324 -39.39 8.43 -17.00
CA ASP A 324 -38.47 7.83 -17.96
C ASP A 324 -37.29 8.74 -18.30
N LYS A 325 -37.48 10.06 -18.32
CA LYS A 325 -36.40 11.02 -18.58
C LYS A 325 -35.41 11.02 -17.43
N LYS A 326 -35.89 11.00 -16.18
CA LYS A 326 -35.05 10.89 -14.98
C LYS A 326 -34.26 9.58 -14.94
N LEU A 327 -34.91 8.45 -15.25
CA LEU A 327 -34.24 7.16 -15.29
C LEU A 327 -33.19 7.10 -16.42
N ASN A 328 -33.51 7.57 -17.62
CA ASN A 328 -32.54 7.63 -18.73
C ASN A 328 -31.37 8.57 -18.41
N GLN A 329 -31.62 9.71 -17.77
CA GLN A 329 -30.57 10.60 -17.33
C GLN A 329 -29.65 9.92 -16.30
N PHE A 330 -30.22 9.20 -15.33
CA PHE A 330 -29.43 8.43 -14.36
C PHE A 330 -28.57 7.36 -15.04
N LEU A 331 -29.15 6.53 -15.91
CA LEU A 331 -28.44 5.47 -16.62
C LEU A 331 -27.28 6.02 -17.47
N LYS A 332 -27.53 7.12 -18.19
CA LYS A 332 -26.52 7.77 -19.03
C LYS A 332 -25.39 8.40 -18.20
N THR A 333 -25.73 9.16 -17.16
CA THR A 333 -24.73 9.83 -16.30
C THR A 333 -23.83 8.84 -15.59
N ASN A 334 -24.35 7.66 -15.24
CA ASN A 334 -23.61 6.61 -14.53
C ASN A 334 -23.02 5.55 -15.49
N GLY A 335 -22.99 5.81 -16.81
CA GLY A 335 -22.22 5.00 -17.76
C GLY A 335 -22.74 3.58 -18.03
N PHE A 336 -24.05 3.33 -17.84
CA PHE A 336 -24.69 2.07 -18.24
C PHE A 336 -24.50 1.83 -19.75
N GLN A 337 -24.43 0.56 -20.17
CA GLN A 337 -24.34 0.20 -21.59
C GLN A 337 -25.52 0.79 -22.38
N GLU A 338 -25.28 1.23 -23.62
CA GLU A 338 -26.25 1.96 -24.46
C GLU A 338 -27.59 1.22 -24.64
N LYS A 339 -27.55 -0.12 -24.62
CA LYS A 339 -28.76 -0.93 -24.66
C LYS A 339 -29.69 -0.70 -23.48
N TYR A 340 -29.22 -0.27 -22.30
CA TYR A 340 -30.07 -0.04 -21.13
C TYR A 340 -30.70 1.35 -21.17
N HIS A 341 -31.99 1.39 -21.45
CA HIS A 341 -32.83 2.57 -21.43
C HIS A 341 -34.09 2.31 -20.59
N SER A 342 -34.80 3.36 -20.18
CA SER A 342 -35.92 3.27 -19.23
C SER A 342 -36.94 2.20 -19.61
N GLU A 343 -37.30 2.11 -20.89
CA GLU A 343 -38.28 1.14 -21.40
C GLU A 343 -37.84 -0.32 -21.16
N ASN A 344 -36.63 -0.69 -21.55
CA ASN A 344 -36.21 -2.09 -21.44
C ASN A 344 -35.78 -2.45 -20.02
N VAL A 345 -35.16 -1.53 -19.26
CA VAL A 345 -34.84 -1.76 -17.84
C VAL A 345 -36.12 -1.96 -17.04
N LYS A 346 -37.16 -1.12 -17.26
CA LYS A 346 -38.47 -1.34 -16.65
C LYS A 346 -39.09 -2.66 -17.09
N GLN A 347 -38.91 -3.06 -18.35
CA GLN A 347 -39.40 -4.36 -18.81
C GLN A 347 -38.67 -5.52 -18.11
N MET A 348 -37.34 -5.46 -17.97
CA MET A 348 -36.54 -6.45 -17.24
C MET A 348 -37.01 -6.59 -15.79
N VAL A 349 -37.32 -5.47 -15.14
CA VAL A 349 -37.89 -5.42 -13.79
C VAL A 349 -39.31 -6.01 -13.74
N ARG A 350 -40.17 -5.71 -14.72
CA ARG A 350 -41.53 -6.30 -14.81
C ARG A 350 -41.51 -7.82 -14.91
N VAL A 351 -40.57 -8.38 -15.69
CA VAL A 351 -40.45 -9.83 -15.89
C VAL A 351 -39.57 -10.52 -14.83
N GLY A 352 -39.02 -9.76 -13.89
CA GLY A 352 -38.24 -10.28 -12.76
C GLY A 352 -36.82 -10.73 -13.09
N THR A 353 -36.29 -10.37 -14.27
CA THR A 353 -34.89 -10.65 -14.65
C THR A 353 -33.89 -9.73 -13.95
N VAL A 354 -34.35 -8.54 -13.52
CA VAL A 354 -33.59 -7.52 -12.80
C VAL A 354 -34.46 -6.99 -11.67
N LYS A 355 -33.86 -6.57 -10.56
CA LYS A 355 -34.52 -5.85 -9.47
C LYS A 355 -34.03 -4.39 -9.44
N PRO A 356 -34.81 -3.45 -8.86
CA PRO A 356 -34.35 -2.08 -8.67
C PRO A 356 -32.97 -1.98 -8.00
N GLU A 357 -32.74 -2.79 -6.96
CA GLU A 357 -31.44 -2.86 -6.26
C GLU A 357 -30.25 -3.22 -7.17
N ASP A 358 -30.48 -3.91 -8.28
CA ASP A 358 -29.40 -4.32 -9.18
C ASP A 358 -28.85 -3.13 -9.98
N LEU A 359 -29.59 -2.02 -10.12
CA LEU A 359 -29.05 -0.77 -10.64
C LEU A 359 -28.05 -0.14 -9.66
N ALA A 360 -28.28 -0.29 -8.35
CA ALA A 360 -27.32 0.17 -7.36
C ALA A 360 -26.07 -0.71 -7.40
N LYS A 361 -26.25 -2.03 -7.41
CA LYS A 361 -25.15 -3.02 -7.49
C LYS A 361 -24.30 -2.86 -8.74
N TYR A 362 -24.92 -2.49 -9.88
CA TYR A 362 -24.20 -2.23 -11.14
C TYR A 362 -23.13 -1.12 -11.00
N LEU A 363 -23.34 -0.19 -10.06
CA LEU A 363 -22.45 0.93 -9.76
C LEU A 363 -21.61 0.70 -8.49
N GLU A 364 -21.67 -0.47 -7.87
CA GLU A 364 -20.84 -0.81 -6.71
C GLU A 364 -19.48 -1.34 -7.17
N ASP A 365 -18.43 -0.63 -6.78
CA ASP A 365 -17.05 -1.04 -6.97
C ASP A 365 -16.21 -0.79 -5.70
N ALA A 366 -14.96 -1.25 -5.72
CA ALA A 366 -14.03 -1.08 -4.61
C ALA A 366 -13.72 0.40 -4.29
N ASN A 367 -13.83 1.32 -5.26
CA ASN A 367 -13.58 2.74 -5.04
C ASN A 367 -14.72 3.36 -4.22
N SER A 368 -15.98 3.08 -4.56
CA SER A 368 -17.13 3.62 -3.82
C SER A 368 -17.11 3.24 -2.33
N ALA A 369 -16.64 2.03 -1.99
CA ALA A 369 -16.50 1.60 -0.59
C ALA A 369 -15.44 2.41 0.19
N LEU A 370 -14.39 2.89 -0.50
CA LEU A 370 -13.30 3.67 0.11
C LEU A 370 -13.70 5.13 0.34
N PHE A 371 -14.44 5.76 -0.58
CA PHE A 371 -14.70 7.21 -0.50
C PHE A 371 -16.02 7.57 0.17
N ASP A 372 -17.01 6.67 0.19
CA ASP A 372 -18.38 7.03 0.59
C ASP A 372 -18.74 6.65 2.05
N THR A 373 -17.79 6.15 2.84
CA THR A 373 -18.06 5.70 4.23
C THR A 373 -18.09 6.88 5.22
N PRO A 374 -19.21 7.14 5.93
CA PRO A 374 -19.36 8.34 6.76
C PRO A 374 -18.74 8.19 8.16
N VAL A 375 -17.42 8.12 8.27
CA VAL A 375 -16.69 8.11 9.56
C VAL A 375 -16.30 9.53 10.02
N ILE A 376 -16.07 9.74 11.32
CA ILE A 376 -15.73 11.06 11.89
C ILE A 376 -14.38 11.58 11.37
N CYS A 377 -13.42 10.69 11.07
CA CYS A 377 -12.09 11.00 10.54
C CYS A 377 -11.21 11.76 11.56
N ALA A 378 -10.42 12.72 11.08
CA ALA A 378 -9.42 13.42 11.87
C ALA A 378 -10.03 14.33 12.94
N GLU A 379 -9.59 14.14 14.19
CA GLU A 379 -9.87 15.05 15.30
C GLU A 379 -8.58 15.48 15.99
N VAL A 380 -8.47 16.77 16.30
CA VAL A 380 -7.30 17.33 17.01
C VAL A 380 -7.71 17.68 18.43
N TYR A 381 -6.89 17.26 19.39
CA TYR A 381 -7.05 17.48 20.81
C TYR A 381 -5.83 18.15 21.40
N LYS A 382 -6.05 18.94 22.45
CA LYS A 382 -5.00 19.55 23.26
C LYS A 382 -5.18 19.18 24.72
N SER A 383 -4.08 18.83 25.38
CA SER A 383 -3.99 18.76 26.83
C SER A 383 -3.05 19.86 27.34
N THR A 384 -3.36 20.41 28.52
CA THR A 384 -2.55 21.41 29.23
C THR A 384 -2.23 20.98 30.67
N ASP A 385 -2.52 19.72 31.02
CA ASP A 385 -2.30 19.13 32.34
C ASP A 385 -1.46 17.84 32.28
N GLY A 386 -0.71 17.68 31.20
CA GLY A 386 0.19 16.56 30.98
C GLY A 386 -0.54 15.30 30.54
N GLY A 387 -1.66 15.43 29.84
CA GLY A 387 -2.43 14.32 29.26
C GLY A 387 -3.52 13.76 30.16
N LYS A 388 -3.77 14.34 31.35
CA LYS A 388 -4.84 13.87 32.25
C LYS A 388 -6.21 14.17 31.66
N THR A 389 -6.37 15.34 31.05
CA THR A 389 -7.55 15.74 30.30
C THR A 389 -7.19 16.31 28.93
N TRP A 390 -8.08 16.10 27.96
CA TRP A 390 -7.95 16.47 26.57
C TRP A 390 -9.20 17.19 26.10
N GLN A 391 -9.01 18.25 25.31
CA GLN A 391 -10.09 19.04 24.74
C GLN A 391 -9.94 19.08 23.23
N LYS A 392 -11.03 18.76 22.51
CA LYS A 392 -11.08 18.91 21.05
C LYS A 392 -10.88 20.40 20.69
N THR A 393 -10.01 20.68 19.72
CA THR A 393 -9.58 22.05 19.42
C THR A 393 -10.50 22.78 18.44
N HIS A 394 -11.19 22.04 17.58
CA HIS A 394 -12.04 22.56 16.52
C HIS A 394 -13.52 22.21 16.69
N GLN A 395 -14.37 22.91 15.94
CA GLN A 395 -15.80 22.62 15.81
C GLN A 395 -16.06 21.93 14.47
N GLY A 396 -16.96 20.94 14.45
CA GLY A 396 -17.28 20.19 13.23
C GLY A 396 -16.28 19.08 12.90
N PHE A 397 -16.21 18.75 11.60
CA PHE A 397 -15.34 17.72 11.02
C PHE A 397 -14.21 18.37 10.21
N LEU A 398 -13.04 17.73 10.18
CA LEU A 398 -11.95 18.09 9.26
C LEU A 398 -12.13 17.27 7.98
N ASP A 399 -13.05 17.70 7.13
CA ASP A 399 -13.34 17.07 5.84
C ASP A 399 -12.14 17.18 4.88
N ASP A 400 -12.09 16.29 3.88
CA ASP A 400 -11.04 16.22 2.84
C ASP A 400 -9.60 15.97 3.34
N LEU A 401 -9.43 15.55 4.60
CA LEU A 401 -8.11 15.19 5.15
C LEU A 401 -7.80 13.69 5.08
N TYR A 402 -8.65 12.83 5.65
CA TYR A 402 -8.39 11.38 5.85
C TYR A 402 -9.26 10.45 5.01
N TYR A 403 -10.41 10.92 4.52
CA TYR A 403 -11.47 10.04 3.99
C TYR A 403 -11.67 8.83 4.94
N SER A 404 -11.75 7.59 4.43
CA SER A 404 -11.86 6.37 5.26
C SER A 404 -10.53 5.75 5.71
N TYR A 405 -9.38 6.34 5.35
CA TYR A 405 -8.07 5.72 5.51
C TYR A 405 -7.07 6.56 6.32
N GLY A 406 -7.56 7.27 7.35
CA GLY A 406 -6.76 8.11 8.24
C GLY A 406 -5.57 7.42 8.92
N TYR A 407 -5.62 6.08 9.03
CA TYR A 407 -4.49 5.23 9.44
C TYR A 407 -3.20 5.43 8.63
N TYR A 408 -3.29 6.02 7.44
CA TYR A 408 -2.14 6.26 6.58
C TYR A 408 -1.30 7.47 7.05
N PHE A 409 -1.92 8.47 7.69
CA PHE A 409 -1.30 9.78 7.95
C PHE A 409 -0.97 10.00 9.44
N GLY A 410 -2.00 10.01 10.31
CA GLY A 410 -1.92 10.00 11.78
C GLY A 410 -0.78 10.76 12.46
N LYS A 411 -0.40 11.96 11.99
CA LYS A 411 0.77 12.73 12.47
C LYS A 411 0.41 14.19 12.72
N ILE A 412 1.05 14.78 13.74
CA ILE A 412 0.89 16.19 14.13
C ILE A 412 2.22 16.75 14.61
N HIS A 413 2.53 17.99 14.25
CA HIS A 413 3.73 18.71 14.69
C HIS A 413 3.36 20.09 15.23
N VAL A 414 4.21 20.62 16.12
CA VAL A 414 4.12 21.97 16.68
C VAL A 414 5.36 22.76 16.27
N ASP A 415 5.19 24.03 15.92
CA ASP A 415 6.32 24.94 15.70
C ASP A 415 7.09 25.12 17.02
N PRO A 416 8.41 24.84 17.05
CA PRO A 416 9.23 24.97 18.26
C PRO A 416 9.30 26.39 18.84
N ASN A 417 8.96 27.42 18.05
CA ASN A 417 8.96 28.82 18.44
C ASN A 417 7.56 29.37 18.76
N ASP A 418 6.49 28.64 18.41
CA ASP A 418 5.10 29.05 18.66
C ASP A 418 4.19 27.83 18.89
N ALA A 419 3.87 27.56 20.15
CA ALA A 419 3.03 26.43 20.54
C ALA A 419 1.58 26.49 20.05
N SER A 420 1.14 27.61 19.45
CA SER A 420 -0.17 27.73 18.79
C SER A 420 -0.12 27.36 17.31
N LYS A 421 1.06 27.27 16.71
CA LYS A 421 1.23 26.82 15.34
C LYS A 421 1.40 25.31 15.28
N ILE A 422 0.50 24.65 14.57
CA ILE A 422 0.51 23.20 14.39
C ILE A 422 0.33 22.82 12.93
N TYR A 423 0.87 21.65 12.58
CA TYR A 423 0.76 21.05 11.25
C TYR A 423 0.19 19.65 11.40
N VAL A 424 -0.79 19.30 10.56
CA VAL A 424 -1.44 17.98 10.54
C VAL A 424 -1.45 17.45 9.12
N TYR A 425 -1.29 16.14 8.99
CA TYR A 425 -1.08 15.50 7.70
C TYR A 425 -2.37 14.86 7.21
N GLY A 426 -2.42 14.55 5.93
CA GLY A 426 -3.53 13.88 5.26
C GLY A 426 -3.23 13.74 3.78
N VAL A 427 -4.28 13.66 2.97
CA VAL A 427 -4.16 13.85 1.52
C VAL A 427 -3.56 15.24 1.24
N PRO A 428 -4.12 16.33 1.80
CA PRO A 428 -3.41 17.59 1.91
C PRO A 428 -2.61 17.70 3.23
N ILE A 429 -1.59 18.57 3.24
CA ILE A 429 -1.00 19.06 4.50
C ILE A 429 -1.72 20.33 4.96
N LEU A 430 -2.15 20.35 6.23
CA LEU A 430 -2.81 21.51 6.82
C LEU A 430 -1.94 22.14 7.90
N LYS A 431 -2.02 23.46 8.03
CA LYS A 431 -1.51 24.20 9.18
C LYS A 431 -2.60 24.95 9.92
N SER A 432 -2.33 25.26 11.18
CA SER A 432 -3.13 26.13 12.03
C SER A 432 -2.21 27.08 12.77
N ALA A 433 -2.66 28.33 12.98
CA ALA A 433 -1.94 29.35 13.75
C ALA A 433 -2.66 29.73 15.06
N ASP A 434 -3.72 29.01 15.44
CA ASP A 434 -4.57 29.33 16.59
C ASP A 434 -4.78 28.13 17.54
N GLY A 435 -3.86 27.16 17.47
CA GLY A 435 -3.87 25.96 18.28
C GLY A 435 -4.87 24.91 17.81
N GLY A 436 -5.16 24.87 16.51
CA GLY A 436 -6.05 23.88 15.89
C GLY A 436 -7.53 24.24 15.93
N LYS A 437 -7.89 25.53 16.08
CA LYS A 437 -9.29 25.96 15.98
C LYS A 437 -9.70 26.14 14.52
N THR A 438 -8.79 26.67 13.71
CA THR A 438 -8.92 26.81 12.26
C THR A 438 -7.72 26.21 11.54
N PHE A 439 -7.94 25.69 10.33
CA PHE A 439 -6.91 25.08 9.49
C PHE A 439 -6.97 25.64 8.08
N GLU A 440 -5.80 25.75 7.44
CA GLU A 440 -5.65 26.06 6.02
C GLU A 440 -4.66 25.06 5.38
N THR A 441 -4.89 24.74 4.10
CA THR A 441 -3.94 23.91 3.34
C THR A 441 -2.68 24.70 3.00
N ILE A 442 -1.55 24.01 3.03
CA ILE A 442 -0.25 24.51 2.55
C ILE A 442 0.29 23.68 1.39
N ASP A 443 -0.58 22.92 0.71
CA ASP A 443 -0.26 22.30 -0.57
C ASP A 443 0.01 23.34 -1.65
N ALA A 444 0.71 22.92 -2.70
CA ALA A 444 0.92 23.69 -3.91
C ALA A 444 1.02 22.76 -5.13
N ASP A 445 0.96 23.31 -6.34
CA ASP A 445 0.98 22.54 -7.59
C ASP A 445 2.18 21.59 -7.74
N ASN A 446 3.31 21.88 -7.06
CA ASN A 446 4.51 21.06 -7.08
C ASN A 446 4.73 20.23 -5.80
N VAL A 447 3.75 20.20 -4.90
CA VAL A 447 3.71 19.35 -3.71
C VAL A 447 2.79 18.17 -4.02
N HIS A 448 3.27 16.96 -3.79
CA HIS A 448 2.43 15.78 -3.96
C HIS A 448 1.63 15.55 -2.67
N GLY A 449 0.41 15.04 -2.80
CA GLY A 449 -0.41 14.67 -1.64
C GLY A 449 0.14 13.47 -0.88
N ASP A 450 -0.58 13.09 0.16
CA ASP A 450 -0.25 12.00 1.09
C ASP A 450 1.05 12.25 1.88
N HIS A 451 0.91 13.01 2.97
CA HIS A 451 2.04 13.48 3.77
C HIS A 451 2.34 12.56 4.96
N HIS A 452 3.63 12.30 5.22
CA HIS A 452 4.09 11.31 6.22
C HIS A 452 5.14 11.84 7.19
N ALA A 453 5.88 12.88 6.81
CA ALA A 453 6.96 13.42 7.61
C ALA A 453 7.10 14.93 7.41
N LEU A 454 7.31 15.65 8.51
CA LEU A 454 7.66 17.08 8.49
C LEU A 454 8.79 17.31 9.48
N TRP A 455 9.81 18.03 9.04
CA TRP A 455 10.78 18.65 9.92
C TRP A 455 10.60 20.17 9.90
N ILE A 456 10.60 20.78 11.09
CA ILE A 456 10.42 22.21 11.28
C ILE A 456 11.70 22.75 11.90
N ASP A 457 12.31 23.76 11.28
CA ASP A 457 13.58 24.31 11.75
C ASP A 457 13.39 25.12 13.06
N PRO A 458 13.98 24.70 14.19
CA PRO A 458 13.87 25.46 15.43
C PRO A 458 14.64 26.78 15.40
N LYS A 459 15.58 26.96 14.49
CA LYS A 459 16.45 28.14 14.38
C LYS A 459 16.03 29.07 13.24
N MET A 460 15.12 28.64 12.37
CA MET A 460 14.65 29.42 11.22
C MET A 460 13.13 29.25 11.04
N PRO A 461 12.30 30.11 11.67
CA PRO A 461 10.85 30.04 11.53
C PRO A 461 10.40 30.06 10.06
N GLY A 462 9.49 29.16 9.70
CA GLY A 462 9.00 28.99 8.32
C GLY A 462 9.86 28.11 7.42
N HIS A 463 11.01 27.61 7.88
CA HIS A 463 11.78 26.59 7.17
C HIS A 463 11.24 25.19 7.48
N LEU A 464 10.68 24.55 6.46
CA LEU A 464 10.00 23.25 6.53
C LEU A 464 10.66 22.27 5.55
N ILE A 465 10.85 21.02 5.96
CA ILE A 465 11.17 19.91 5.06
C ILE A 465 10.03 18.90 5.17
N ASP A 466 9.23 18.80 4.12
CA ASP A 466 8.08 17.92 3.98
C ASP A 466 8.43 16.66 3.18
N GLY A 467 7.84 15.55 3.60
CA GLY A 467 7.99 14.23 3.01
C GLY A 467 6.62 13.61 2.75
N ASN A 468 6.35 13.30 1.49
CA ASN A 468 5.06 12.80 0.98
C ASN A 468 5.26 11.60 0.03
N ASP A 469 4.17 11.07 -0.57
CA ASP A 469 4.24 9.93 -1.51
C ASP A 469 5.03 10.27 -2.79
N GLY A 470 5.16 11.56 -3.12
CA GLY A 470 5.92 12.06 -4.25
C GLY A 470 7.36 12.48 -3.96
N GLY A 471 7.84 12.42 -2.71
CA GLY A 471 9.22 12.73 -2.33
C GLY A 471 9.38 13.85 -1.31
N VAL A 472 10.42 14.67 -1.51
CA VAL A 472 10.84 15.71 -0.56
C VAL A 472 10.51 17.09 -1.11
N ASN A 473 9.86 17.92 -0.30
CA ASN A 473 9.57 19.31 -0.58
C ASN A 473 10.16 20.21 0.52
N ILE A 474 10.74 21.36 0.18
CA ILE A 474 11.32 22.32 1.15
C ILE A 474 10.65 23.68 0.98
N SER A 475 10.24 24.29 2.09
CA SER A 475 9.72 25.67 2.13
C SER A 475 10.56 26.53 3.05
N TYR A 476 10.69 27.83 2.76
CA TYR A 476 11.34 28.84 3.59
C TYR A 476 10.39 29.97 4.03
N ASP A 477 9.12 29.86 3.66
CA ASP A 477 8.10 30.89 3.86
C ASP A 477 6.83 30.32 4.50
N ASP A 478 6.99 29.28 5.30
CA ASP A 478 5.93 28.60 6.06
C ASP A 478 4.86 27.98 5.14
N GLY A 479 5.30 27.31 4.09
CA GLY A 479 4.46 26.54 3.17
C GLY A 479 3.71 27.38 2.13
N LYS A 480 4.12 28.63 1.89
CA LYS A 480 3.52 29.45 0.80
C LYS A 480 4.13 29.07 -0.55
N THR A 481 5.41 28.73 -0.58
CA THR A 481 6.11 28.22 -1.76
C THR A 481 7.01 27.04 -1.37
N TRP A 482 7.20 26.14 -2.34
CA TRP A 482 7.92 24.88 -2.14
C TRP A 482 8.95 24.64 -3.24
N ILE A 483 10.09 24.07 -2.86
CA ILE A 483 11.12 23.53 -3.73
C ILE A 483 10.97 22.00 -3.72
N LYS A 484 10.91 21.36 -4.89
CA LYS A 484 10.84 19.90 -5.02
C LYS A 484 12.24 19.30 -5.15
N ASN A 485 12.62 18.43 -4.23
CA ASN A 485 13.95 17.84 -4.12
C ASN A 485 13.93 16.33 -4.43
N ASN A 486 13.65 15.99 -5.69
CA ASN A 486 13.40 14.62 -6.14
C ASN A 486 14.57 13.99 -6.93
N ALA A 487 15.81 14.26 -6.54
CA ALA A 487 16.94 13.57 -7.17
C ALA A 487 17.01 12.04 -6.90
N PRO A 488 16.53 11.49 -5.75
CA PRO A 488 16.53 10.05 -5.51
C PRO A 488 15.62 9.29 -6.47
N ALA A 489 16.19 8.31 -7.18
CA ALA A 489 15.47 7.45 -8.12
C ALA A 489 14.80 6.27 -7.39
N VAL A 490 13.74 6.57 -6.63
CA VAL A 490 13.04 5.62 -5.74
C VAL A 490 11.57 5.44 -6.13
N GLY A 491 11.20 5.73 -7.37
CA GLY A 491 9.85 5.53 -7.90
C GLY A 491 9.42 4.06 -7.80
N GLN A 492 8.17 3.83 -7.40
CA GLN A 492 7.62 2.50 -7.13
C GLN A 492 6.89 1.93 -8.34
N PHE A 493 7.57 1.10 -9.13
CA PHE A 493 6.95 0.42 -10.28
C PHE A 493 6.08 -0.77 -9.87
N TYR A 494 4.85 -0.81 -10.37
CA TYR A 494 4.01 -2.02 -10.31
C TYR A 494 4.37 -3.03 -11.40
N ALA A 495 4.75 -2.53 -12.59
CA ALA A 495 5.11 -3.33 -13.74
C ALA A 495 5.99 -2.56 -14.72
N VAL A 496 6.83 -3.29 -15.44
CA VAL A 496 7.71 -2.79 -16.50
C VAL A 496 7.54 -3.68 -17.74
N ASN A 497 7.53 -3.08 -18.92
CA ASN A 497 7.50 -3.77 -20.20
C ASN A 497 8.35 -3.01 -21.24
N ILE A 498 8.66 -3.65 -22.37
CA ILE A 498 9.43 -3.05 -23.47
C ILE A 498 8.70 -3.16 -24.80
N ASP A 499 9.01 -2.28 -25.74
CA ASP A 499 8.55 -2.40 -27.13
C ASP A 499 9.55 -3.16 -28.02
N ASN A 500 9.16 -3.41 -29.28
CA ASN A 500 9.96 -4.14 -30.26
C ASN A 500 10.73 -3.22 -31.23
N GLU A 501 10.88 -1.94 -30.89
CA GLU A 501 11.65 -1.00 -31.72
C GLU A 501 13.14 -1.36 -31.69
N LYS A 502 13.88 -1.02 -32.75
CA LYS A 502 15.34 -1.25 -32.80
C LYS A 502 16.06 -0.58 -31.63
N ASN A 503 15.69 0.67 -31.35
CA ASN A 503 16.06 1.37 -30.12
C ASN A 503 14.84 1.32 -29.21
N TYR A 504 14.70 0.21 -28.50
CA TYR A 504 13.48 -0.06 -27.74
C TYR A 504 13.28 0.97 -26.62
N ASN A 505 12.02 1.19 -26.28
CA ASN A 505 11.63 1.98 -25.12
C ASN A 505 11.19 1.07 -23.97
N VAL A 506 11.37 1.58 -22.77
CA VAL A 506 10.94 0.96 -21.52
C VAL A 506 9.72 1.71 -21.01
N TYR A 507 8.66 0.96 -20.75
CA TYR A 507 7.39 1.45 -20.24
C TYR A 507 7.23 0.95 -18.82
N GLY A 508 6.64 1.76 -17.95
CA GLY A 508 6.23 1.27 -16.65
C GLY A 508 5.22 2.15 -15.96
N GLY A 509 4.37 1.49 -15.18
CA GLY A 509 3.37 2.12 -14.34
C GLY A 509 3.88 2.24 -12.91
N LEU A 510 3.78 3.45 -12.35
CA LEU A 510 4.24 3.81 -11.02
C LEU A 510 3.06 4.08 -10.08
N GLN A 511 3.25 3.76 -8.80
CA GLN A 511 2.34 4.19 -7.73
C GLN A 511 2.23 5.72 -7.70
N ASP A 512 1.00 6.25 -7.69
CA ASP A 512 0.64 7.68 -7.62
C ASP A 512 1.16 8.59 -8.75
N ASN A 513 2.06 8.09 -9.59
CA ASN A 513 2.81 8.87 -10.57
C ASN A 513 2.50 8.50 -12.03
N GLY A 514 1.47 7.68 -12.28
CA GLY A 514 1.02 7.31 -13.61
C GLY A 514 1.98 6.41 -14.38
N VAL A 515 1.89 6.45 -15.70
CA VAL A 515 2.56 5.56 -16.64
C VAL A 515 3.53 6.37 -17.50
N TRP A 516 4.76 5.88 -17.63
CA TRP A 516 5.83 6.57 -18.33
C TRP A 516 6.50 5.67 -19.35
N VAL A 517 7.07 6.29 -20.38
CA VAL A 517 7.90 5.64 -21.41
C VAL A 517 9.18 6.42 -21.62
N GLY A 518 10.32 5.74 -21.74
CA GLY A 518 11.60 6.36 -22.06
C GLY A 518 12.56 5.41 -22.76
N PRO A 519 13.66 5.93 -23.32
CA PRO A 519 14.59 5.12 -24.10
C PRO A 519 15.45 4.22 -23.20
N HIS A 520 15.72 2.99 -23.65
CA HIS A 520 16.46 1.99 -22.87
C HIS A 520 17.90 2.37 -22.52
N ASP A 521 18.50 3.29 -23.27
CA ASP A 521 19.89 3.70 -23.15
C ASP A 521 20.07 5.02 -22.38
N TYR A 522 18.99 5.59 -21.82
CA TYR A 522 19.06 6.81 -21.03
C TYR A 522 20.05 6.68 -19.86
N GLU A 523 20.82 7.74 -19.64
CA GLU A 523 21.63 7.94 -18.45
C GLU A 523 21.07 9.13 -17.68
N ALA A 524 20.64 8.87 -16.44
CA ALA A 524 20.12 9.91 -15.56
C ALA A 524 21.07 11.12 -15.49
N SER A 525 20.60 12.28 -15.92
CA SER A 525 21.37 13.53 -15.97
C SER A 525 20.48 14.71 -15.58
N PRO A 526 20.98 15.73 -14.87
CA PRO A 526 20.20 16.95 -14.61
C PRO A 526 20.13 17.89 -15.82
N GLY A 527 20.81 17.58 -16.93
CA GLY A 527 20.85 18.45 -18.12
C GLY A 527 19.47 18.80 -18.70
N TRP A 528 18.48 17.91 -18.55
CA TRP A 528 17.09 18.19 -18.94
C TRP A 528 16.49 19.41 -18.24
N GLN A 529 16.98 19.81 -17.06
CA GLN A 529 16.53 21.02 -16.37
C GLN A 529 16.92 22.28 -17.13
N GLN A 530 18.08 22.27 -17.80
CA GLN A 530 18.52 23.37 -18.67
C GLN A 530 17.77 23.35 -20.01
N GLU A 531 17.55 22.15 -20.56
CA GLU A 531 16.89 21.98 -21.86
C GLU A 531 15.36 22.10 -21.78
N GLY A 532 14.78 21.98 -20.59
CA GLY A 532 13.34 21.98 -20.35
C GLY A 532 12.62 20.73 -20.87
N LYS A 533 13.35 19.66 -21.22
CA LYS A 533 12.79 18.45 -21.84
C LYS A 533 13.29 17.18 -21.17
N TYR A 534 12.43 16.57 -20.36
CA TYR A 534 12.75 15.29 -19.74
C TYR A 534 12.72 14.15 -20.77
N PRO A 535 13.65 13.16 -20.72
CA PRO A 535 13.71 12.08 -21.71
C PRO A 535 12.58 11.05 -21.62
N TYR A 536 11.95 10.92 -20.46
CA TYR A 536 10.75 10.11 -20.31
C TYR A 536 9.50 10.96 -20.54
N GLU A 537 8.51 10.35 -21.16
CA GLU A 537 7.20 10.92 -21.46
C GLU A 537 6.14 10.29 -20.55
N PHE A 538 5.31 11.12 -19.92
CA PHE A 538 4.10 10.69 -19.24
C PHE A 538 3.02 10.37 -20.27
N ILE A 539 2.43 9.17 -20.20
CA ILE A 539 1.43 8.72 -21.19
C ILE A 539 0.05 8.45 -20.59
N PHE A 540 -0.07 8.26 -19.27
CA PHE A 540 -1.36 8.02 -18.61
C PHE A 540 -1.29 8.25 -17.08
N GLY A 541 -2.41 8.61 -16.43
CA GLY A 541 -2.48 8.95 -15.00
C GLY A 541 -2.91 7.81 -14.06
N GLY A 542 -3.18 8.17 -12.80
CA GLY A 542 -3.54 7.25 -11.71
C GLY A 542 -2.34 6.50 -11.14
N ASP A 543 -2.57 5.40 -10.41
CA ASP A 543 -1.51 4.41 -10.20
C ASP A 543 -1.29 3.69 -11.52
N GLY A 544 -0.13 3.87 -12.15
CA GLY A 544 0.16 3.20 -13.41
C GLY A 544 0.20 1.68 -13.22
N MET A 545 -0.63 0.94 -13.96
CA MET A 545 -0.70 -0.52 -13.90
C MET A 545 0.12 -1.19 -15.01
N GLN A 546 -0.17 -2.47 -15.29
CA GLN A 546 0.56 -3.25 -16.31
C GLN A 546 0.37 -2.63 -17.70
N VAL A 547 1.44 -2.64 -18.50
CA VAL A 547 1.44 -2.05 -19.85
C VAL A 547 1.64 -3.15 -20.89
N GLN A 548 0.84 -3.13 -21.95
CA GLN A 548 1.07 -3.92 -23.17
C GLN A 548 1.30 -2.99 -24.35
N ILE A 549 2.22 -3.35 -25.23
CA ILE A 549 2.58 -2.56 -26.40
C ILE A 549 2.37 -3.43 -27.63
N ASP A 550 1.68 -2.89 -28.65
CA ASP A 550 1.51 -3.60 -29.92
C ASP A 550 2.86 -3.71 -30.64
N SER A 551 3.29 -4.94 -30.90
CA SER A 551 4.57 -5.21 -31.56
C SER A 551 4.60 -4.83 -33.05
N ARG A 552 3.45 -4.52 -33.66
CA ARG A 552 3.35 -3.99 -35.04
C ARG A 552 3.49 -2.48 -35.10
N ASP A 553 3.04 -1.78 -34.05
CA ASP A 553 3.09 -0.33 -33.92
C ASP A 553 3.18 0.07 -32.43
N SER A 554 4.38 0.46 -31.99
CA SER A 554 4.68 0.86 -30.61
C SER A 554 3.90 2.08 -30.11
N LYS A 555 3.16 2.75 -30.99
CA LYS A 555 2.28 3.87 -30.65
C LYS A 555 0.94 3.41 -30.10
N ILE A 556 0.55 2.15 -30.32
CA ILE A 556 -0.65 1.55 -29.75
C ILE A 556 -0.26 0.90 -28.42
N VAL A 557 -0.74 1.47 -27.33
CA VAL A 557 -0.39 1.06 -25.97
C VAL A 557 -1.65 0.77 -25.17
N TYR A 558 -1.66 -0.32 -24.43
CA TYR A 558 -2.73 -0.68 -23.51
C TYR A 558 -2.23 -0.49 -22.08
N THR A 559 -2.86 0.43 -21.36
CA THR A 559 -2.46 0.77 -19.99
C THR A 559 -3.67 1.26 -19.20
N GLY A 560 -3.51 1.43 -17.90
CA GLY A 560 -4.62 1.77 -17.03
C GLY A 560 -4.20 2.02 -15.61
N PHE A 561 -5.20 2.16 -14.76
CA PHE A 561 -5.06 2.32 -13.32
C PHE A 561 -5.84 1.25 -12.56
N GLN A 562 -6.01 1.43 -11.25
CA GLN A 562 -6.52 0.42 -10.32
C GLN A 562 -7.83 -0.24 -10.78
N PHE A 563 -8.06 -1.47 -10.31
CA PHE A 563 -9.36 -2.14 -10.43
C PHE A 563 -9.84 -2.35 -11.87
N GLY A 564 -8.90 -2.57 -12.79
CA GLY A 564 -9.19 -2.94 -14.17
C GLY A 564 -9.62 -1.78 -15.07
N ASN A 565 -9.44 -0.53 -14.64
CA ASN A 565 -9.71 0.64 -15.47
C ASN A 565 -8.61 0.78 -16.55
N TYR A 566 -8.82 0.13 -17.70
CA TYR A 566 -7.87 0.08 -18.80
C TYR A 566 -8.32 0.87 -20.03
N TYR A 567 -7.34 1.39 -20.74
CA TYR A 567 -7.47 2.21 -21.94
C TYR A 567 -6.53 1.73 -23.04
N ARG A 568 -6.99 1.84 -24.28
CA ARG A 568 -6.15 1.77 -25.49
C ARG A 568 -5.76 3.19 -25.87
N LEU A 569 -4.46 3.46 -25.88
CA LEU A 569 -3.88 4.73 -26.27
C LEU A 569 -3.36 4.65 -27.71
N ASN A 570 -3.46 5.78 -28.42
CA ASN A 570 -2.70 6.02 -29.64
C ASN A 570 -1.83 7.25 -29.42
N ARG A 571 -0.52 7.03 -29.29
CA ARG A 571 0.47 8.07 -28.97
C ARG A 571 0.67 9.13 -30.06
N ASN A 572 -0.09 9.09 -31.17
CA ASN A 572 -0.14 10.19 -32.15
C ASN A 572 -1.20 11.27 -31.81
N GLY A 573 -1.82 11.22 -30.64
CA GLY A 573 -2.75 12.25 -30.16
C GLY A 573 -4.23 11.96 -30.44
N ALA A 574 -4.61 10.70 -30.61
CA ALA A 574 -6.04 10.34 -30.53
C ALA A 574 -6.47 10.22 -29.07
N GLU A 575 -7.75 10.46 -28.79
CA GLU A 575 -8.32 10.30 -27.46
C GLU A 575 -8.16 8.84 -26.95
N PRO A 576 -7.80 8.64 -25.67
CA PRO A 576 -7.80 7.32 -25.06
C PRO A 576 -9.16 6.63 -25.18
N VAL A 577 -9.16 5.36 -25.61
CA VAL A 577 -10.38 4.55 -25.69
C VAL A 577 -10.49 3.71 -24.43
N TYR A 578 -11.57 3.86 -23.66
CA TYR A 578 -11.83 3.02 -22.49
C TYR A 578 -12.23 1.61 -22.90
N ILE A 579 -11.54 0.60 -22.39
CA ILE A 579 -11.67 -0.80 -22.84
C ILE A 579 -11.94 -1.78 -21.68
N GLN A 580 -12.42 -1.31 -20.53
CA GLN A 580 -12.79 -2.24 -19.46
C GLN A 580 -14.03 -3.06 -19.84
N PRO A 581 -14.00 -4.41 -19.68
CA PRO A 581 -15.16 -5.26 -19.84
C PRO A 581 -16.28 -4.87 -18.87
N LYS A 582 -17.49 -4.69 -19.39
CA LYS A 582 -18.69 -4.42 -18.58
C LYS A 582 -19.46 -5.71 -18.32
N HIS A 583 -19.99 -5.85 -17.11
CA HIS A 583 -20.94 -6.90 -16.77
C HIS A 583 -22.35 -6.50 -17.24
N GLU A 584 -23.25 -7.47 -17.30
CA GLU A 584 -24.64 -7.25 -17.68
C GLU A 584 -25.48 -6.85 -16.45
N LEU A 585 -26.50 -6.03 -16.65
CA LEU A 585 -27.46 -5.68 -15.61
C LEU A 585 -28.19 -6.94 -15.12
N GLY A 586 -28.12 -7.19 -13.81
CA GLY A 586 -28.63 -8.39 -13.16
C GLY A 586 -27.54 -9.42 -12.82
N ASP A 587 -26.38 -9.34 -13.48
CA ASP A 587 -25.20 -10.08 -13.05
C ASP A 587 -24.49 -9.38 -11.89
N SER A 588 -23.69 -10.15 -11.14
CA SER A 588 -22.75 -9.55 -10.19
C SER A 588 -21.62 -8.83 -10.93
N PRO A 589 -21.17 -7.66 -10.45
CA PRO A 589 -20.00 -6.98 -11.00
C PRO A 589 -18.77 -7.90 -11.05
N TYR A 590 -17.97 -7.74 -12.11
CA TYR A 590 -16.66 -8.37 -12.15
C TYR A 590 -15.80 -7.84 -11.02
N ARG A 591 -15.05 -8.74 -10.38
CA ARG A 591 -14.07 -8.35 -9.36
C ARG A 591 -12.71 -8.21 -10.02
N PHE A 592 -12.10 -7.06 -9.88
CA PHE A 592 -10.80 -6.76 -10.44
C PHE A 592 -9.77 -6.59 -9.33
N ASN A 593 -8.55 -7.05 -9.59
CA ASN A 593 -7.45 -6.86 -8.65
C ASN A 593 -7.05 -5.37 -8.60
N TRP A 594 -6.36 -4.95 -7.54
CA TRP A 594 -5.70 -3.64 -7.55
C TRP A 594 -4.78 -3.49 -8.76
N GLN A 595 -3.93 -4.49 -8.99
CA GLN A 595 -3.09 -4.62 -10.18
C GLN A 595 -3.69 -5.68 -11.11
N THR A 596 -4.71 -5.30 -11.88
CA THR A 596 -5.40 -6.19 -12.82
C THR A 596 -4.47 -6.65 -13.94
N PRO A 597 -4.33 -7.97 -14.19
CA PRO A 597 -3.50 -8.48 -15.27
C PRO A 597 -4.15 -8.26 -16.64
N ILE A 598 -3.35 -7.77 -17.59
CA ILE A 598 -3.69 -7.63 -19.00
C ILE A 598 -2.61 -8.33 -19.83
N LEU A 599 -3.01 -8.95 -20.94
CA LEU A 599 -2.08 -9.63 -21.84
C LEU A 599 -2.47 -9.41 -23.29
N LEU A 600 -1.53 -8.95 -24.11
CA LEU A 600 -1.65 -8.94 -25.56
C LEU A 600 -1.15 -10.27 -26.11
N SER A 601 -1.94 -10.92 -26.98
CA SER A 601 -1.61 -12.26 -27.47
C SER A 601 -0.33 -12.24 -28.32
N PRO A 602 0.68 -13.10 -28.04
CA PRO A 602 1.87 -13.22 -28.90
C PRO A 602 1.55 -13.75 -30.30
N HIS A 603 0.36 -14.28 -30.54
CA HIS A 603 -0.05 -14.84 -31.84
C HIS A 603 -0.76 -13.83 -32.74
N ASN A 604 -1.49 -12.87 -32.14
CA ASN A 604 -2.16 -11.81 -32.87
C ASN A 604 -2.41 -10.59 -31.96
N GLN A 605 -1.87 -9.44 -32.33
CA GLN A 605 -1.95 -8.20 -31.56
C GLN A 605 -3.33 -7.50 -31.63
N ASP A 606 -4.32 -8.10 -32.29
CA ASP A 606 -5.72 -7.69 -32.14
C ASP A 606 -6.41 -8.36 -30.94
N ILE A 607 -5.78 -9.37 -30.34
CA ILE A 607 -6.36 -10.19 -29.28
C ILE A 607 -5.80 -9.76 -27.93
N LEU A 608 -6.70 -9.37 -27.03
CA LEU A 608 -6.40 -9.00 -25.65
C LEU A 608 -7.07 -9.94 -24.66
N TYR A 609 -6.40 -10.17 -23.54
CA TYR A 609 -6.95 -10.81 -22.37
C TYR A 609 -6.92 -9.86 -21.18
N LEU A 610 -7.98 -9.84 -20.39
CA LEU A 610 -8.06 -9.09 -19.13
C LEU A 610 -8.62 -10.00 -18.02
N GLY A 611 -7.97 -9.99 -16.87
CA GLY A 611 -8.32 -10.88 -15.76
C GLY A 611 -9.10 -10.19 -14.66
N GLY A 612 -10.39 -10.48 -14.55
CA GLY A 612 -11.21 -10.18 -13.36
C GLY A 612 -11.23 -11.39 -12.43
N ASN A 613 -12.39 -11.76 -11.89
CA ASN A 613 -12.61 -13.11 -11.35
C ASN A 613 -12.80 -14.15 -12.47
N LYS A 614 -13.14 -13.69 -13.68
CA LYS A 614 -13.18 -14.46 -14.92
C LYS A 614 -12.06 -14.00 -15.85
N LEU A 615 -11.74 -14.79 -16.88
CA LEU A 615 -10.89 -14.35 -17.97
C LEU A 615 -11.76 -13.79 -19.11
N MET A 616 -11.54 -12.53 -19.47
CA MET A 616 -12.18 -11.88 -20.59
C MET A 616 -11.24 -11.86 -21.79
N ARG A 617 -11.78 -12.02 -23.00
CA ARG A 617 -11.05 -11.92 -24.26
C ARG A 617 -11.71 -10.92 -25.19
N SER A 618 -10.90 -10.05 -25.78
CA SER A 618 -11.26 -9.26 -26.95
C SER A 618 -10.56 -9.82 -28.18
N MET A 619 -11.24 -9.79 -29.33
CA MET A 619 -10.68 -10.15 -30.64
C MET A 619 -10.42 -8.92 -31.53
N ASN A 620 -10.69 -7.73 -31.01
CA ASN A 620 -10.69 -6.45 -31.74
C ASN A 620 -10.14 -5.33 -30.84
N GLN A 621 -8.95 -5.54 -30.30
CA GLN A 621 -8.17 -4.53 -29.60
C GLN A 621 -8.88 -3.89 -28.38
N GLY A 622 -9.83 -4.58 -27.77
CA GLY A 622 -10.56 -4.12 -26.58
C GLY A 622 -11.89 -3.43 -26.86
N ASP A 623 -12.33 -3.35 -28.12
CA ASP A 623 -13.62 -2.74 -28.47
C ASP A 623 -14.79 -3.58 -27.93
N ASP A 624 -14.72 -4.91 -28.11
CA ASP A 624 -15.69 -5.86 -27.56
C ASP A 624 -15.01 -6.94 -26.71
N TRP A 625 -15.73 -7.45 -25.71
CA TRP A 625 -15.24 -8.47 -24.79
C TRP A 625 -16.22 -9.63 -24.64
N ALA A 626 -15.67 -10.84 -24.55
CA ALA A 626 -16.38 -12.03 -24.14
C ALA A 626 -15.71 -12.66 -22.92
N ALA A 627 -16.48 -13.05 -21.91
CA ALA A 627 -15.98 -13.92 -20.86
C ALA A 627 -15.76 -15.33 -21.45
N ILE A 628 -14.51 -15.81 -21.39
CA ILE A 628 -14.12 -17.13 -21.92
C ILE A 628 -13.86 -18.14 -20.79
N SER A 629 -14.36 -17.84 -19.59
CA SER A 629 -14.34 -18.73 -18.44
C SER A 629 -15.51 -18.42 -17.52
N ASP A 630 -15.83 -19.36 -16.64
CA ASP A 630 -16.55 -19.06 -15.40
C ASP A 630 -15.61 -18.38 -14.38
N ASP A 631 -16.05 -18.28 -13.12
CA ASP A 631 -15.20 -17.78 -12.04
C ASP A 631 -14.01 -18.75 -11.83
N LEU A 632 -12.80 -18.24 -12.05
CA LEU A 632 -11.54 -18.99 -11.90
C LEU A 632 -10.93 -18.80 -10.51
N THR A 633 -11.72 -18.34 -9.54
CA THR A 633 -11.33 -18.08 -8.15
C THR A 633 -12.22 -18.89 -7.21
N GLN A 634 -11.99 -18.79 -5.90
CA GLN A 634 -12.85 -19.34 -4.85
C GLN A 634 -14.07 -18.45 -4.55
N GLY A 635 -14.21 -17.31 -5.24
CA GLY A 635 -15.24 -16.31 -5.01
C GLY A 635 -14.76 -15.14 -4.13
N GLY A 636 -15.56 -14.07 -4.09
CA GLY A 636 -15.28 -12.91 -3.24
C GLY A 636 -15.42 -13.23 -1.74
N LYS A 637 -14.67 -12.51 -0.90
CA LYS A 637 -14.80 -12.56 0.56
C LYS A 637 -15.30 -11.21 1.10
N PRO A 638 -16.20 -11.18 2.10
CA PRO A 638 -16.63 -9.93 2.72
C PRO A 638 -15.46 -9.17 3.34
N GLY A 639 -15.35 -7.89 3.01
CA GLY A 639 -14.34 -6.97 3.52
C GLY A 639 -14.22 -5.72 2.65
N ASN A 640 -13.36 -4.78 3.06
CA ASN A 640 -13.14 -3.52 2.36
C ASN A 640 -11.98 -3.55 1.34
N VAL A 641 -11.46 -4.74 1.00
CA VAL A 641 -10.41 -4.92 -0.02
C VAL A 641 -10.85 -5.95 -1.06
N ALA A 642 -10.67 -5.63 -2.34
CA ALA A 642 -10.96 -6.55 -3.43
C ALA A 642 -10.16 -7.86 -3.29
N TYR A 643 -10.86 -9.00 -3.44
CA TYR A 643 -10.31 -10.36 -3.30
C TYR A 643 -11.10 -11.36 -4.15
N GLY A 644 -10.49 -12.50 -4.47
CA GLY A 644 -11.07 -13.50 -5.36
C GLY A 644 -11.02 -12.98 -6.79
N THR A 645 -9.81 -12.62 -7.23
CA THR A 645 -9.49 -12.00 -8.52
C THR A 645 -8.25 -12.63 -9.15
N LEU A 646 -8.18 -12.63 -10.49
CA LEU A 646 -7.00 -13.04 -11.24
C LEU A 646 -5.87 -12.02 -11.09
N THR A 647 -4.65 -12.52 -10.99
CA THR A 647 -3.43 -11.76 -10.72
C THR A 647 -2.36 -11.97 -11.79
N SER A 648 -2.49 -13.04 -12.58
CA SER A 648 -1.54 -13.40 -13.63
C SER A 648 -2.25 -14.11 -14.79
N ILE A 649 -1.85 -13.78 -16.01
CA ILE A 649 -2.29 -14.43 -17.25
C ILE A 649 -1.04 -14.75 -18.05
N SER A 650 -1.00 -15.92 -18.68
CA SER A 650 0.03 -16.29 -19.63
C SER A 650 -0.56 -17.09 -20.79
N GLU A 651 -0.22 -16.69 -22.01
CA GLU A 651 -0.48 -17.47 -23.22
C GLU A 651 0.84 -18.08 -23.71
N SER A 652 0.81 -19.37 -24.05
CA SER A 652 2.00 -20.05 -24.57
C SER A 652 2.37 -19.51 -25.96
N PRO A 653 3.65 -19.19 -26.23
CA PRO A 653 4.09 -18.80 -27.56
C PRO A 653 4.02 -19.95 -28.58
N PHE A 654 3.83 -21.20 -28.13
CA PHE A 654 3.79 -22.39 -28.99
C PHE A 654 2.40 -22.74 -29.50
N GLN A 655 1.33 -22.20 -28.91
CA GLN A 655 -0.03 -22.53 -29.29
C GLN A 655 -0.99 -21.41 -28.90
N PHE A 656 -1.67 -20.83 -29.88
CA PHE A 656 -2.79 -19.93 -29.64
C PHE A 656 -3.88 -20.61 -28.79
N GLY A 657 -4.35 -19.92 -27.76
CA GLY A 657 -5.37 -20.43 -26.85
C GLY A 657 -4.88 -21.46 -25.84
N LEU A 658 -3.57 -21.74 -25.75
CA LEU A 658 -2.99 -22.40 -24.59
C LEU A 658 -2.75 -21.36 -23.50
N LEU A 659 -3.73 -21.24 -22.60
CA LEU A 659 -3.84 -20.17 -21.61
C LEU A 659 -3.63 -20.72 -20.20
N TYR A 660 -2.98 -19.92 -19.36
CA TYR A 660 -2.85 -20.14 -17.94
C TYR A 660 -3.28 -18.90 -17.16
N THR A 661 -3.93 -19.12 -16.01
CA THR A 661 -4.32 -18.05 -15.09
C THR A 661 -3.92 -18.39 -13.67
N GLY A 662 -3.66 -17.36 -12.87
CA GLY A 662 -3.41 -17.44 -11.43
C GLY A 662 -4.24 -16.42 -10.67
N SER A 663 -4.71 -16.75 -9.46
CA SER A 663 -5.55 -15.88 -8.63
C SER A 663 -4.91 -15.49 -7.29
N ASP A 664 -5.43 -14.42 -6.68
CA ASP A 664 -5.04 -13.93 -5.34
C ASP A 664 -5.39 -14.90 -4.19
N ASP A 665 -6.23 -15.90 -4.47
CA ASP A 665 -6.66 -16.95 -3.54
C ASP A 665 -6.06 -18.34 -3.84
N GLY A 666 -5.04 -18.40 -4.68
CA GLY A 666 -4.17 -19.58 -4.83
C GLY A 666 -4.61 -20.60 -5.87
N LEU A 667 -5.54 -20.25 -6.74
CA LEU A 667 -5.94 -21.12 -7.84
C LEU A 667 -5.11 -20.87 -9.08
N VAL A 668 -4.73 -21.95 -9.76
CA VAL A 668 -4.09 -21.92 -11.07
C VAL A 668 -4.88 -22.82 -12.00
N TYR A 669 -5.22 -22.29 -13.18
CA TYR A 669 -5.93 -23.04 -14.21
C TYR A 669 -5.16 -23.04 -15.53
N VAL A 670 -5.40 -24.07 -16.33
CA VAL A 670 -4.97 -24.17 -17.73
C VAL A 670 -6.18 -24.40 -18.63
N SER A 671 -6.19 -23.74 -19.78
CA SER A 671 -7.03 -24.06 -20.93
C SER A 671 -6.14 -24.38 -22.13
N LYS A 672 -6.48 -25.43 -22.88
CA LYS A 672 -5.72 -25.85 -24.08
C LYS A 672 -6.48 -25.56 -25.38
N ASP A 673 -7.66 -24.96 -25.28
CA ASP A 673 -8.64 -24.80 -26.36
C ASP A 673 -9.23 -23.38 -26.39
N GLY A 674 -8.48 -22.37 -25.92
CA GLY A 674 -8.85 -20.96 -26.02
C GLY A 674 -10.00 -20.54 -25.10
N GLY A 675 -10.18 -21.25 -23.98
CA GLY A 675 -11.21 -21.00 -22.98
C GLY A 675 -12.43 -21.91 -23.08
N GLY A 676 -12.45 -22.89 -23.99
CA GLY A 676 -13.55 -23.86 -24.09
C GLY A 676 -13.66 -24.74 -22.85
N ASN A 677 -12.52 -25.18 -22.30
CA ASN A 677 -12.43 -25.93 -21.06
C ASN A 677 -11.28 -25.42 -20.18
N TRP A 678 -11.52 -25.42 -18.87
CA TRP A 678 -10.55 -25.01 -17.86
C TRP A 678 -10.29 -26.16 -16.88
N THR A 679 -9.02 -26.49 -16.68
CA THR A 679 -8.58 -27.51 -15.71
C THR A 679 -7.80 -26.85 -14.60
N LYS A 680 -8.23 -27.06 -13.35
CA LYS A 680 -7.47 -26.61 -12.16
C LYS A 680 -6.21 -27.45 -12.02
N ILE A 681 -5.07 -26.79 -11.82
CA ILE A 681 -3.73 -27.42 -11.73
C ILE A 681 -2.98 -27.04 -10.44
N SER A 682 -3.65 -26.43 -9.47
CA SER A 682 -3.07 -25.99 -8.18
C SER A 682 -3.41 -26.86 -6.97
N ASP A 683 -3.95 -28.07 -7.17
CA ASP A 683 -4.43 -28.89 -6.06
C ASP A 683 -3.32 -29.29 -5.06
N ASN A 684 -2.09 -29.42 -5.52
CA ASN A 684 -0.93 -29.80 -4.70
C ASN A 684 -0.17 -28.60 -4.10
N PHE A 685 -0.63 -27.36 -4.32
CA PHE A 685 -0.01 -26.18 -3.73
C PHE A 685 -0.53 -25.90 -2.32
N PRO A 686 0.27 -25.21 -1.48
CA PRO A 686 -0.23 -24.59 -0.26
C PRO A 686 -1.47 -23.73 -0.58
N LYS A 687 -2.49 -23.83 0.28
CA LYS A 687 -3.77 -23.14 0.08
C LYS A 687 -3.70 -21.70 0.58
N ASP A 688 -4.56 -20.86 -0.01
CA ASP A 688 -4.74 -19.45 0.35
C ASP A 688 -3.50 -18.58 0.18
N LEU A 689 -2.53 -19.00 -0.64
CA LEU A 689 -1.39 -18.17 -1.04
C LEU A 689 -1.68 -17.47 -2.35
N TRP A 690 -1.26 -16.21 -2.47
CA TRP A 690 -1.46 -15.41 -3.67
C TRP A 690 -0.61 -15.95 -4.82
N VAL A 691 -1.18 -16.23 -6.00
CA VAL A 691 -0.37 -16.59 -7.18
C VAL A 691 0.30 -15.32 -7.70
N SER A 692 1.61 -15.19 -7.51
CA SER A 692 2.32 -14.00 -7.98
C SER A 692 2.59 -14.06 -9.48
N ARG A 693 2.96 -15.22 -10.04
CA ARG A 693 3.10 -15.41 -11.49
C ARG A 693 2.72 -16.82 -11.91
N VAL A 694 2.13 -16.93 -13.09
CA VAL A 694 2.11 -18.15 -13.92
C VAL A 694 2.69 -17.81 -15.29
N ILE A 695 3.66 -18.57 -15.77
CA ILE A 695 4.38 -18.29 -17.02
C ILE A 695 4.57 -19.57 -17.82
N ALA A 696 3.96 -19.62 -19.00
CA ALA A 696 4.28 -20.63 -20.01
C ALA A 696 5.72 -20.44 -20.51
N SER A 697 6.45 -21.54 -20.65
CA SER A 697 7.85 -21.51 -21.10
C SER A 697 7.99 -21.01 -22.53
N SER A 698 9.08 -20.30 -22.81
CA SER A 698 9.53 -19.94 -24.16
C SER A 698 10.32 -21.06 -24.84
N HIS A 699 10.77 -22.06 -24.08
CA HIS A 699 11.67 -23.12 -24.57
C HIS A 699 10.98 -24.46 -24.78
N LYS A 700 9.86 -24.71 -24.08
CA LYS A 700 9.13 -25.98 -24.20
C LYS A 700 7.63 -25.79 -24.02
N LYS A 701 6.85 -26.23 -24.99
CA LYS A 701 5.38 -26.08 -25.04
C LYS A 701 4.66 -26.58 -23.78
N GLU A 702 5.06 -27.73 -23.26
CA GLU A 702 4.45 -28.37 -22.09
C GLU A 702 4.84 -27.70 -20.76
N ARG A 703 5.90 -26.87 -20.76
CA ARG A 703 6.49 -26.36 -19.53
C ARG A 703 5.80 -25.09 -19.05
N VAL A 704 5.55 -25.02 -17.75
CA VAL A 704 4.99 -23.84 -17.08
C VAL A 704 5.62 -23.67 -15.70
N TYR A 705 5.83 -22.42 -15.31
CA TYR A 705 6.32 -22.04 -13.99
C TYR A 705 5.21 -21.34 -13.20
N VAL A 706 5.17 -21.59 -11.89
CA VAL A 706 4.26 -20.91 -10.96
C VAL A 706 5.04 -20.43 -9.75
N THR A 707 4.76 -19.20 -9.32
CA THR A 707 5.20 -18.68 -8.03
C THR A 707 4.02 -18.28 -7.17
N LEU A 708 4.10 -18.60 -5.87
CA LEU A 708 3.12 -18.20 -4.87
C LEU A 708 3.77 -17.23 -3.88
N ASN A 709 2.95 -16.42 -3.23
CA ASN A 709 3.39 -15.39 -2.31
C ASN A 709 2.57 -15.45 -1.02
N GLY A 710 3.25 -15.74 0.09
CA GLY A 710 2.70 -15.81 1.45
C GLY A 710 2.81 -14.52 2.26
N TYR A 711 3.25 -13.41 1.66
CA TYR A 711 3.46 -12.14 2.35
C TYR A 711 2.23 -11.65 3.13
N ARG A 712 1.02 -11.90 2.62
CA ARG A 712 -0.26 -11.56 3.28
C ARG A 712 -0.61 -12.45 4.48
N TRP A 713 0.33 -13.30 4.88
CA TRP A 713 0.32 -14.13 6.07
C TRP A 713 1.59 -13.93 6.90
N ASP A 714 2.40 -12.90 6.59
CA ASP A 714 3.76 -12.74 7.12
C ASP A 714 4.65 -13.97 6.84
N ASP A 715 4.35 -14.72 5.77
CA ASP A 715 5.14 -15.85 5.29
C ASP A 715 6.03 -15.43 4.10
N PHE A 716 7.32 -15.33 4.38
CA PHE A 716 8.36 -14.94 3.44
C PHE A 716 9.02 -16.13 2.75
N LYS A 717 8.53 -17.37 2.95
CA LYS A 717 9.05 -18.53 2.25
C LYS A 717 8.91 -18.37 0.73
N PRO A 718 9.95 -18.66 -0.06
CA PRO A 718 9.83 -18.71 -1.51
C PRO A 718 9.06 -19.96 -1.94
N TYR A 719 8.02 -19.77 -2.76
CA TYR A 719 7.25 -20.86 -3.36
C TYR A 719 7.39 -20.79 -4.86
N VAL A 720 8.22 -21.68 -5.42
CA VAL A 720 8.57 -21.67 -6.85
C VAL A 720 8.46 -23.09 -7.39
N TYR A 721 7.60 -23.28 -8.39
CA TYR A 721 7.30 -24.57 -8.96
C TYR A 721 7.46 -24.58 -10.47
N VAL A 722 7.90 -25.70 -11.01
CA VAL A 722 7.93 -25.97 -12.45
C VAL A 722 7.13 -27.24 -12.76
N SER A 723 6.40 -27.22 -13.86
CA SER A 723 5.76 -28.39 -14.45
C SER A 723 6.30 -28.61 -15.85
N GLU A 724 6.43 -29.88 -16.24
CA GLU A 724 6.90 -30.31 -17.57
C GLU A 724 5.76 -30.92 -18.41
N ASN A 725 4.52 -30.83 -17.93
CA ASN A 725 3.35 -31.50 -18.49
C ASN A 725 2.05 -30.70 -18.28
N TYR A 726 2.08 -29.41 -18.62
CA TYR A 726 0.93 -28.49 -18.58
C TYR A 726 0.33 -28.30 -17.18
N GLY A 727 1.10 -28.49 -16.11
CA GLY A 727 0.63 -28.37 -14.73
C GLY A 727 0.06 -29.64 -14.11
N ALA A 728 0.10 -30.80 -14.80
CA ALA A 728 -0.41 -32.05 -14.23
C ALA A 728 0.42 -32.52 -13.02
N THR A 729 1.74 -32.29 -13.04
CA THR A 729 2.64 -32.53 -11.91
C THR A 729 3.61 -31.36 -11.73
N TRP A 730 4.00 -31.08 -10.49
CA TRP A 730 4.88 -29.97 -10.12
C TRP A 730 6.12 -30.44 -9.38
N LYS A 731 7.25 -29.79 -9.67
CA LYS A 731 8.50 -29.90 -8.93
C LYS A 731 8.80 -28.56 -8.26
N ASP A 732 9.08 -28.61 -6.97
CA ASP A 732 9.60 -27.45 -6.21
C ASP A 732 11.05 -27.17 -6.62
N ILE A 733 11.34 -25.92 -6.96
CA ILE A 733 12.67 -25.43 -7.37
C ILE A 733 13.17 -24.28 -6.47
N SER A 734 12.58 -24.09 -5.29
CA SER A 734 12.90 -23.02 -4.35
C SER A 734 14.03 -23.33 -3.36
N SER A 735 14.51 -24.58 -3.32
CA SER A 735 15.36 -25.12 -2.23
C SER A 735 16.64 -24.34 -1.90
N ASN A 736 17.17 -23.55 -2.82
CA ASN A 736 18.40 -22.77 -2.68
C ASN A 736 18.16 -21.25 -2.66
N LEU A 737 16.90 -20.80 -2.65
CA LEU A 737 16.55 -19.39 -2.54
C LEU A 737 16.56 -18.94 -1.07
N PRO A 738 16.99 -17.69 -0.79
CA PRO A 738 16.81 -17.12 0.54
C PRO A 738 15.33 -16.96 0.86
N THR A 739 14.98 -16.96 2.15
CA THR A 739 13.64 -16.64 2.64
C THR A 739 13.27 -15.20 2.27
N SER A 740 12.58 -15.06 1.14
CA SER A 740 12.01 -13.83 0.61
C SER A 740 10.83 -14.20 -0.30
N SER A 741 9.72 -13.46 -0.19
CA SER A 741 8.57 -13.67 -1.07
C SER A 741 8.96 -13.42 -2.54
N VAL A 742 8.40 -14.22 -3.45
CA VAL A 742 8.70 -14.13 -4.88
C VAL A 742 7.56 -13.40 -5.59
N ASN A 743 7.86 -12.25 -6.20
CA ASN A 743 6.89 -11.44 -6.96
C ASN A 743 6.92 -11.74 -8.46
N VAL A 744 8.09 -12.10 -9.00
CA VAL A 744 8.30 -12.35 -10.43
C VAL A 744 9.22 -13.55 -10.61
N ILE A 745 8.95 -14.35 -11.64
CA ILE A 745 9.90 -15.31 -12.24
C ILE A 745 9.97 -15.01 -13.73
N LYS A 746 11.11 -15.27 -14.36
CA LYS A 746 11.26 -15.20 -15.82
C LYS A 746 12.25 -16.28 -16.23
N GLU A 747 11.96 -16.99 -17.32
CA GLU A 747 12.90 -17.90 -17.96
C GLU A 747 13.88 -17.07 -18.80
N ASP A 748 15.17 -17.38 -18.74
CA ASP A 748 16.19 -16.76 -19.59
C ASP A 748 15.78 -16.98 -21.06
N PRO A 749 15.62 -15.92 -21.88
CA PRO A 749 15.00 -15.99 -23.21
C PRO A 749 15.69 -16.92 -24.22
#